data_AF-A0A7Y0A2F0-F1
#
_entry.id   AF-A0A7Y0A2F0-F1
#
_cell.length_a   1.000
_cell.length_b   1.000
_cell.length_c   1.000
_cell.angle_alpha   90.00
_cell.angle_beta   90.00
_cell.angle_gamma   90.00
#
_symmetry.space_group_name_H-M   'P 1'
#
loop_
_entity.id
_entity.type
_entity.pdbx_description
1 polymer ?
#
loop_
_entity_poly.entity_id
_entity_poly.type
_entity_poly.pdbx_seq_one_letter_code
_entity_poly.pdbx_strand_id
1 'polypeptide(L)'
;MTKQISWLHLSDLHIGQSFQWLWPNFKAIFLDDIRRLTGEAGPIDLVVFSGDLTQRGDVKEFTTLSDELQDIWEELDKLGQRPLLFSVPGNHDLVRPAKNDARIKMLKQWAIDPDVSNEFWANSSNQYFNVVQAAFENYVHWYAGLKDRGIPVPEYVTGRLPGDISSSIVINDVSVGLIGLNTAFLQLDEEDFEGKLAIDLRQLNALTNNNPPAWCDQNQVNFLVTHHPTFWLSPEASRHFQSEIYPSGRFTAHLYGHMHEPDQTTIYRGGDRGRKTFQSSSLFGIEHLADGKTERAHGYAIGQIVLSDTDAIWKLWPRKGRVNRRSGDRRIVPDVDNFDLIAGKEFLVDQLILKQNHAARSIVIAAPKAVDLAATVDETAHLWEEALHGAIHTLTEQEQHLAIRPLQQQVCIESIRQKRMAWVCADWGLGRDGFLWSIAKRIGRETQPVYRVDLGNYLTRDEFLTRFATTAGCSFPDFCKALTSAGPSLLLLDEAPVSVGDQNERSVESDAEGLAMMLRDFCPSSVIMLLARRPPRTHSIDVVRLEPLDEADTRTYLLAHPAAGSEARSSRGVSEIFRHTDGLPGRIDRALGTLRVVSLSELGPPTSSDLTSSISSQDTIPMSLIKAVSELVDSNDPSERRSWLLLKVLAILPHGESLQRLKRIEHDNPIFPKHGEELLERDLIQIRTSATLIRHSEGAEDQVKILVAPRPVRDYVLSRMPQKEIDALVRKAASLYFGESWRVGHASLRKLDGPLTSDDGSLLQNPHFLVTRLLAAPSTWRTNESAAPVLDLCKIYTSALLEATNYRNCATVCRDALAIIPVDDFVAHRETLEILLAKSLRMLGEHDEARALYEKLLKNERPRDVKTSILLNYALCLQSLEDSSAMDVAKQVIALAPKSAAALQAQSIILEMQEEADSSAKLLKIEIEARKRGYDTVANNLVLSRTDTTTDNLEASSALKQVYLTATADDDPYTAARAMVKLAARSIRETGTIESGDLNHLISAYQYFYGERFSSLFSSAHKTLWNLFESHGDVRNLLSLFRHSSFIWRLHGDEAREEIYVKKLIGTARHILTTNVLSADQNTAYFLLRARDHATDEANGSIS
;
A
#
# COMPACT_ATOMS: atom_id res chain seq x y z
N MET A 1 -42.30 15.11 33.93
CA MET A 1 -43.38 15.29 32.91
C MET A 1 -42.71 15.34 31.55
N THR A 2 -43.20 14.62 30.55
CA THR A 2 -42.63 14.67 29.18
C THR A 2 -43.05 15.94 28.48
N LYS A 3 -42.08 16.78 28.10
CA LYS A 3 -42.29 17.98 27.29
C LYS A 3 -41.97 17.66 25.83
N GLN A 4 -42.56 18.36 24.88
CA GLN A 4 -42.25 18.13 23.46
C GLN A 4 -42.40 19.39 22.62
N ILE A 5 -41.61 19.46 21.56
CA ILE A 5 -41.78 20.43 20.48
C ILE A 5 -41.80 19.70 19.15
N SER A 6 -42.74 20.06 18.29
CA SER A 6 -42.82 19.55 16.92
C SER A 6 -42.67 20.70 15.92
N TRP A 7 -42.00 20.46 14.79
CA TRP A 7 -41.89 21.42 13.70
C TRP A 7 -42.12 20.79 12.34
N LEU A 8 -42.57 21.61 11.41
CA LEU A 8 -42.66 21.32 9.98
C LEU A 8 -41.50 22.05 9.28
N HIS A 9 -40.66 21.33 8.54
CA HIS A 9 -39.56 21.90 7.78
C HIS A 9 -39.91 21.90 6.30
N LEU A 10 -39.97 23.10 5.71
CA LEU A 10 -40.23 23.38 4.31
C LEU A 10 -39.01 24.09 3.68
N SER A 11 -38.82 23.88 2.38
CA SER A 11 -37.80 24.57 1.59
C SER A 11 -38.18 24.55 0.11
N ASP A 12 -37.65 25.49 -0.69
CA ASP A 12 -37.65 25.42 -2.16
C ASP A 12 -39.06 25.23 -2.76
N LEU A 13 -39.95 26.21 -2.54
CA LEU A 13 -41.30 26.28 -3.11
C LEU A 13 -41.34 27.05 -4.44
N HIS A 14 -40.43 28.02 -4.59
CA HIS A 14 -40.26 28.82 -5.80
C HIS A 14 -41.55 29.43 -6.39
N ILE A 15 -42.31 30.17 -5.57
CA ILE A 15 -43.49 30.89 -6.05
C ILE A 15 -43.10 31.82 -7.22
N GLY A 16 -43.75 31.64 -8.36
CA GLY A 16 -43.44 32.36 -9.61
C GLY A 16 -42.78 31.51 -10.69
N GLN A 17 -42.48 30.24 -10.41
CA GLN A 17 -41.92 29.31 -11.38
C GLN A 17 -42.90 28.94 -12.52
N SER A 18 -42.36 28.50 -13.68
CA SER A 18 -43.13 28.21 -14.90
C SER A 18 -44.24 27.16 -14.76
N PHE A 19 -44.15 26.28 -13.76
CA PHE A 19 -45.11 25.19 -13.52
C PHE A 19 -45.98 25.42 -12.29
N GLN A 20 -46.09 26.67 -11.80
CA GLN A 20 -46.91 27.02 -10.64
C GLN A 20 -48.37 26.56 -10.76
N TRP A 21 -48.90 26.39 -11.98
CA TRP A 21 -50.26 25.89 -12.21
C TRP A 21 -50.49 24.44 -11.73
N LEU A 22 -49.44 23.66 -11.46
CA LEU A 22 -49.53 22.33 -10.84
C LEU A 22 -49.60 22.38 -9.30
N TRP A 23 -49.23 23.52 -8.70
CA TRP A 23 -49.19 23.69 -7.24
C TRP A 23 -50.53 23.38 -6.55
N PRO A 24 -51.71 23.81 -7.04
CA PRO A 24 -52.98 23.50 -6.35
C PRO A 24 -53.24 22.01 -6.12
N ASN A 25 -52.87 21.17 -7.10
CA ASN A 25 -53.00 19.71 -6.96
C ASN A 25 -51.99 19.13 -5.96
N PHE A 26 -50.76 19.63 -5.97
CA PHE A 26 -49.73 19.21 -5.03
C PHE A 26 -50.03 19.68 -3.60
N LYS A 27 -50.51 20.92 -3.45
CA LYS A 27 -50.97 21.50 -2.20
C LYS A 27 -52.08 20.67 -1.57
N ALA A 28 -53.05 20.20 -2.36
CA ALA A 28 -54.13 19.35 -1.85
C ALA A 28 -53.58 18.05 -1.22
N ILE A 29 -52.70 17.32 -1.92
CA ILE A 29 -52.11 16.09 -1.39
C ILE A 29 -51.15 16.34 -0.22
N PHE A 30 -50.48 17.50 -0.21
CA PHE A 30 -49.63 17.95 0.89
C PHE A 30 -50.44 18.20 2.17
N LEU A 31 -51.54 18.96 2.05
CA LEU A 31 -52.45 19.22 3.16
C LEU A 31 -53.11 17.93 3.67
N ASP A 32 -53.51 17.03 2.78
CA ASP A 32 -54.06 15.73 3.17
C ASP A 32 -53.07 14.88 3.99
N ASP A 33 -51.80 14.85 3.58
CA ASP A 33 -50.76 14.12 4.31
C ASP A 33 -50.44 14.78 5.66
N ILE A 34 -50.42 16.11 5.75
CA ILE A 34 -50.30 16.84 7.02
C ILE A 34 -51.46 16.52 7.97
N ARG A 35 -52.71 16.55 7.48
CA ARG A 35 -53.89 16.20 8.30
C ARG A 35 -53.78 14.80 8.88
N ARG A 36 -53.27 13.85 8.10
CA ARG A 36 -53.05 12.47 8.56
C ARG A 36 -51.92 12.39 9.58
N LEU A 37 -50.76 12.97 9.28
CA LEU A 37 -49.57 12.87 10.13
C LEU A 37 -49.71 13.61 11.45
N THR A 38 -50.40 14.75 11.49
CA THR A 38 -50.64 15.47 12.75
C THR A 38 -51.48 14.66 13.74
N GLY A 39 -52.27 13.68 13.27
CA GLY A 39 -52.92 12.68 14.12
C GLY A 39 -51.96 11.68 14.76
N GLU A 40 -50.78 11.45 14.16
CA GLU A 40 -49.76 10.49 14.63
C GLU A 40 -48.57 11.17 15.35
N ALA A 41 -48.04 12.26 14.78
CA ALA A 41 -46.92 13.03 15.29
C ALA A 41 -47.32 14.06 16.36
N GLY A 42 -48.62 14.40 16.44
CA GLY A 42 -49.12 15.47 17.30
C GLY A 42 -49.17 16.83 16.60
N PRO A 43 -49.54 17.90 17.31
CA PRO A 43 -49.66 19.23 16.73
C PRO A 43 -48.29 19.78 16.30
N ILE A 44 -48.29 20.55 15.22
CA ILE A 44 -47.12 21.31 14.74
C ILE A 44 -47.08 22.63 15.53
N ASP A 45 -45.95 22.91 16.19
CA ASP A 45 -45.76 24.14 16.97
C ASP A 45 -44.99 25.22 16.19
N LEU A 46 -44.11 24.80 15.28
CA LEU A 46 -43.21 25.67 14.50
C LEU A 46 -43.17 25.25 13.03
N VAL A 47 -43.16 26.21 12.11
CA VAL A 47 -42.84 26.00 10.69
C VAL A 47 -41.51 26.67 10.40
N VAL A 48 -40.52 25.88 9.99
CA VAL A 48 -39.21 26.36 9.53
C VAL A 48 -39.22 26.38 8.01
N PHE A 49 -38.94 27.53 7.40
CA PHE A 49 -38.82 27.69 5.95
C PHE A 49 -37.40 28.11 5.56
N SER A 50 -36.59 27.16 5.11
CA SER A 50 -35.14 27.32 4.88
C SER A 50 -34.77 27.88 3.49
N GLY A 51 -35.49 28.90 3.02
CA GLY A 51 -35.15 29.62 1.78
C GLY A 51 -35.80 29.10 0.50
N ASP A 52 -35.55 29.83 -0.58
CA ASP A 52 -36.11 29.65 -1.92
C ASP A 52 -37.64 29.58 -1.92
N LEU A 53 -38.24 30.57 -1.26
CA LEU A 53 -39.68 30.70 -1.14
C LEU A 53 -40.31 31.19 -2.45
N THR A 54 -39.62 32.10 -3.13
CA THR A 54 -40.00 32.71 -4.40
C THR A 54 -39.05 32.29 -5.53
N GLN A 55 -39.33 32.69 -6.77
CA GLN A 55 -38.48 32.36 -7.91
C GLN A 55 -37.46 33.45 -8.22
N ARG A 56 -37.79 34.72 -7.94
CA ARG A 56 -37.02 35.93 -8.29
C ARG A 56 -37.05 37.03 -7.22
N GLY A 57 -37.69 36.79 -6.07
CA GLY A 57 -37.76 37.77 -4.98
C GLY A 57 -38.60 39.02 -5.29
N ASP A 58 -39.47 38.96 -6.30
CA ASP A 58 -40.31 40.10 -6.68
C ASP A 58 -41.48 40.30 -5.70
N VAL A 59 -41.91 41.54 -5.48
CA VAL A 59 -43.03 41.89 -4.58
C VAL A 59 -44.31 41.10 -4.90
N LYS A 60 -44.58 40.84 -6.19
CA LYS A 60 -45.74 40.05 -6.63
C LYS A 60 -45.63 38.59 -6.19
N GLU A 61 -44.45 38.00 -6.28
CA GLU A 61 -44.21 36.61 -5.87
C GLU A 61 -44.38 36.47 -4.36
N PHE A 62 -43.85 37.41 -3.57
CA PHE A 62 -44.06 37.44 -2.11
C PHE A 62 -45.52 37.68 -1.71
N THR A 63 -46.28 38.44 -2.50
CA THR A 63 -47.72 38.61 -2.27
C THR A 63 -48.44 37.27 -2.47
N THR A 64 -48.21 36.60 -3.60
CA THR A 64 -48.78 35.26 -3.87
C THR A 64 -48.35 34.24 -2.82
N LEU A 65 -47.08 34.25 -2.41
CA LEU A 65 -46.57 33.39 -1.34
C LEU A 65 -47.36 33.62 -0.04
N SER A 66 -47.66 34.86 0.31
CA SER A 66 -48.46 35.18 1.50
C SER A 66 -49.85 34.58 1.43
N ASP A 67 -50.50 34.67 0.27
CA ASP A 67 -51.83 34.08 0.05
C ASP A 67 -51.78 32.54 0.16
N GLU A 68 -50.75 31.91 -0.42
CA GLU A 68 -50.56 30.46 -0.35
C GLU A 68 -50.26 29.96 1.08
N LEU A 69 -49.46 30.71 1.85
CA LEU A 69 -49.21 30.42 3.25
C LEU A 69 -50.46 30.66 4.09
N GLN A 70 -51.25 31.69 3.82
CA GLN A 70 -52.50 31.93 4.53
C GLN A 70 -53.44 30.73 4.41
N ASP A 71 -53.61 30.19 3.21
CA ASP A 71 -54.40 28.97 3.00
C ASP A 71 -53.85 27.76 3.79
N ILE A 72 -52.53 27.60 3.87
CA ILE A 72 -51.91 26.53 4.68
C ILE A 72 -52.22 26.74 6.16
N TRP A 73 -52.11 27.97 6.66
CA TRP A 73 -52.42 28.31 8.05
C TRP A 73 -53.91 28.15 8.37
N GLU A 74 -54.81 28.52 7.45
CA GLU A 74 -56.25 28.28 7.62
C GLU A 74 -56.58 26.80 7.74
N GLU A 75 -55.85 25.93 7.03
CA GLU A 75 -55.99 24.48 7.16
C GLU A 75 -55.42 23.92 8.46
N LEU A 76 -54.29 24.46 8.93
CA LEU A 76 -53.75 24.11 10.25
C LEU A 76 -54.66 24.60 11.39
N ASP A 77 -55.25 25.79 11.25
CA ASP A 77 -56.20 26.36 12.22
C ASP A 77 -57.46 25.47 12.33
N LYS A 78 -57.94 24.87 11.23
CA LYS A 78 -59.03 23.87 11.25
C LYS A 78 -58.67 22.62 12.05
N LEU A 79 -57.39 22.28 12.14
CA LEU A 79 -56.87 21.19 12.98
C LEU A 79 -56.60 21.64 14.43
N GLY A 80 -56.91 22.88 14.78
CA GLY A 80 -56.65 23.47 16.09
C GLY A 80 -55.17 23.81 16.32
N GLN A 81 -54.39 23.96 15.25
CA GLN A 81 -52.95 24.19 15.30
C GLN A 81 -52.62 25.54 14.70
N ARG A 82 -51.81 26.33 15.39
CA ARG A 82 -51.45 27.68 14.93
C ARG A 82 -49.94 27.94 15.10
N PRO A 83 -49.10 27.25 14.32
CA PRO A 83 -47.66 27.30 14.50
C PRO A 83 -47.07 28.66 14.12
N LEU A 84 -45.91 28.95 14.70
CA LEU A 84 -45.10 30.13 14.35
C LEU A 84 -44.30 29.85 13.07
N LEU A 85 -44.19 30.83 12.18
CA LEU A 85 -43.30 30.77 11.01
C LEU A 85 -41.93 31.37 11.35
N PHE A 86 -40.86 30.63 11.07
CA PHE A 86 -39.48 31.10 11.10
C PHE A 86 -38.82 30.84 9.75
N SER A 87 -38.39 31.89 9.06
CA SER A 87 -37.84 31.79 7.70
C SER A 87 -36.48 32.47 7.58
N VAL A 88 -35.66 31.93 6.67
CA VAL A 88 -34.45 32.59 6.14
C VAL A 88 -34.55 32.69 4.61
N PRO A 89 -33.91 33.67 3.96
CA PRO A 89 -33.96 33.79 2.52
C PRO A 89 -32.99 32.83 1.82
N GLY A 90 -33.36 32.37 0.62
CA GLY A 90 -32.48 31.66 -0.31
C GLY A 90 -31.98 32.54 -1.46
N ASN A 91 -31.27 31.94 -2.40
CA ASN A 91 -30.71 32.66 -3.55
C ASN A 91 -31.75 33.02 -4.64
N HIS A 92 -32.98 32.52 -4.51
CA HIS A 92 -34.12 32.93 -5.33
C HIS A 92 -34.99 34.02 -4.69
N ASP A 93 -34.77 34.36 -3.42
CA ASP A 93 -35.57 35.34 -2.67
C ASP A 93 -35.04 36.77 -2.77
N LEU A 94 -34.22 37.04 -3.78
CA LEU A 94 -33.58 38.33 -4.02
C LEU A 94 -33.84 38.83 -5.44
N VAL A 95 -34.02 40.13 -5.57
CA VAL A 95 -34.03 40.80 -6.86
C VAL A 95 -32.59 40.94 -7.33
N ARG A 96 -32.21 40.14 -8.33
CA ARG A 96 -30.84 40.14 -8.87
C ARG A 96 -30.47 41.54 -9.41
N PRO A 97 -29.35 42.14 -8.97
CA PRO A 97 -28.93 43.43 -9.48
C PRO A 97 -28.49 43.33 -10.96
N ALA A 98 -28.31 44.48 -11.63
CA ALA A 98 -27.99 44.50 -13.05
C ALA A 98 -26.68 43.76 -13.37
N LYS A 99 -26.68 42.90 -14.41
CA LYS A 99 -25.52 42.06 -14.79
C LYS A 99 -24.22 42.84 -15.06
N ASN A 100 -24.30 44.15 -15.36
CA ASN A 100 -23.16 45.02 -15.62
C ASN A 100 -22.70 45.84 -14.39
N ASP A 101 -23.27 45.62 -13.21
CA ASP A 101 -22.84 46.31 -11.98
C ASP A 101 -21.43 45.86 -11.58
N ALA A 102 -20.49 46.82 -11.55
CA ALA A 102 -19.10 46.56 -11.19
C ALA A 102 -18.94 46.05 -9.75
N ARG A 103 -19.85 46.42 -8.85
CA ARG A 103 -19.82 46.02 -7.43
C ARG A 103 -20.05 44.52 -7.26
N ILE A 104 -20.91 43.92 -8.10
CA ILE A 104 -21.14 42.46 -8.10
C ILE A 104 -19.85 41.74 -8.52
N LYS A 105 -19.18 42.22 -9.57
CA LYS A 105 -17.91 41.62 -10.02
C LYS A 105 -16.85 41.65 -8.93
N MET A 106 -16.82 42.72 -8.13
CA MET A 106 -15.90 42.83 -7.01
C MET A 106 -16.29 41.91 -5.85
N LEU A 107 -17.58 41.81 -5.52
CA LEU A 107 -18.08 40.85 -4.52
C LEU A 107 -17.76 39.39 -4.87
N LYS A 108 -17.61 39.03 -6.15
CA LYS A 108 -17.11 37.70 -6.56
C LYS A 108 -15.64 37.45 -6.21
N GLN A 109 -14.86 38.50 -5.99
CA GLN A 109 -13.47 38.41 -5.52
C GLN A 109 -13.38 38.25 -4.00
N TRP A 110 -14.48 37.96 -3.30
CA TRP A 110 -14.55 37.85 -1.84
C TRP A 110 -13.43 37.00 -1.21
N ALA A 111 -13.08 35.88 -1.83
CA ALA A 111 -12.03 34.97 -1.34
C ALA A 111 -10.62 35.30 -1.84
N ILE A 112 -10.49 36.22 -2.81
CA ILE A 112 -9.24 36.54 -3.51
C ILE A 112 -8.67 37.87 -3.02
N ASP A 113 -9.55 38.86 -2.81
CA ASP A 113 -9.19 40.21 -2.38
C ASP A 113 -9.75 40.48 -0.97
N PRO A 114 -8.92 40.38 0.08
CA PRO A 114 -9.34 40.64 1.46
C PRO A 114 -9.95 42.02 1.66
N ASP A 115 -9.57 43.03 0.86
CA ASP A 115 -10.06 44.41 1.00
C ASP A 115 -11.56 44.50 0.70
N VAL A 116 -12.08 43.65 -0.20
CA VAL A 116 -13.52 43.56 -0.50
C VAL A 116 -14.30 43.12 0.73
N SER A 117 -13.86 42.04 1.38
CA SER A 117 -14.51 41.53 2.59
C SER A 117 -14.35 42.50 3.76
N ASN A 118 -13.18 43.13 3.91
CA ASN A 118 -12.90 44.10 4.95
C ASN A 118 -13.78 45.35 4.81
N GLU A 119 -13.92 45.89 3.59
CA GLU A 119 -14.81 47.02 3.31
C GLU A 119 -16.27 46.65 3.59
N PHE A 120 -16.71 45.47 3.11
CA PHE A 120 -18.07 44.99 3.33
C PHE A 120 -18.44 44.95 4.81
N TRP A 121 -17.51 44.48 5.65
CA TRP A 121 -17.72 44.34 7.09
C TRP A 121 -17.26 45.52 7.95
N ALA A 122 -16.67 46.57 7.37
CA ALA A 122 -16.18 47.71 8.14
C ALA A 122 -17.34 48.45 8.82
N ASN A 123 -18.35 48.86 8.05
CA ASN A 123 -19.47 49.69 8.52
C ASN A 123 -20.82 49.10 8.07
N SER A 124 -21.92 49.55 8.67
CA SER A 124 -23.31 49.13 8.34
C SER A 124 -23.89 49.78 7.07
N SER A 125 -23.07 50.51 6.32
CA SER A 125 -23.43 51.14 5.05
C SER A 125 -22.17 51.39 4.24
N ASN A 126 -21.99 50.63 3.15
CA ASN A 126 -20.91 50.77 2.18
C ASN A 126 -21.41 50.31 0.81
N GLN A 127 -20.64 50.55 -0.25
CA GLN A 127 -21.09 50.29 -1.62
C GLN A 127 -21.45 48.82 -1.88
N TYR A 128 -20.79 47.87 -1.23
CA TYR A 128 -21.04 46.44 -1.40
C TYR A 128 -22.22 45.97 -0.54
N PHE A 129 -22.27 46.39 0.72
CA PHE A 129 -23.37 46.09 1.64
C PHE A 129 -24.71 46.64 1.12
N ASN A 130 -24.71 47.85 0.56
CA ASN A 130 -25.93 48.49 0.03
C ASN A 130 -26.51 47.71 -1.16
N VAL A 131 -25.67 47.03 -1.96
CA VAL A 131 -26.14 46.16 -3.06
C VAL A 131 -26.87 44.95 -2.50
N VAL A 132 -26.30 44.30 -1.48
CA VAL A 132 -26.93 43.16 -0.81
C VAL A 132 -28.23 43.57 -0.12
N GLN A 133 -28.23 44.70 0.59
CA GLN A 133 -29.43 45.21 1.25
C GLN A 133 -30.57 45.48 0.26
N ALA A 134 -30.27 46.10 -0.88
CA ALA A 134 -31.26 46.36 -1.92
C ALA A 134 -31.79 45.06 -2.56
N ALA A 135 -30.93 44.07 -2.78
CA ALA A 135 -31.33 42.81 -3.40
C ALA A 135 -32.37 42.03 -2.57
N PHE A 136 -32.24 42.05 -1.24
CA PHE A 136 -33.15 41.33 -0.31
C PHE A 136 -34.23 42.22 0.33
N GLU A 137 -34.39 43.48 -0.11
CA GLU A 137 -35.33 44.43 0.49
C GLU A 137 -36.77 43.89 0.49
N ASN A 138 -37.19 43.25 -0.62
CA ASN A 138 -38.52 42.66 -0.75
C ASN A 138 -38.77 41.54 0.25
N TYR A 139 -37.77 40.68 0.50
CA TYR A 139 -37.87 39.61 1.50
C TYR A 139 -38.04 40.19 2.91
N VAL A 140 -37.25 41.20 3.27
CA VAL A 140 -37.31 41.85 4.59
C VAL A 140 -38.66 42.51 4.82
N HIS A 141 -39.18 43.24 3.82
CA HIS A 141 -40.50 43.84 3.88
C HIS A 141 -41.62 42.81 3.98
N TRP A 142 -41.53 41.73 3.20
CA TRP A 142 -42.49 40.64 3.24
C TRP A 142 -42.55 39.99 4.63
N TYR A 143 -41.40 39.60 5.19
CA TYR A 143 -41.35 38.91 6.49
C TYR A 143 -41.90 39.78 7.62
N ALA A 144 -41.57 41.08 7.62
CA ALA A 144 -42.10 42.03 8.61
C ALA A 144 -43.63 42.22 8.51
N GLY A 145 -44.21 42.05 7.32
CA GLY A 145 -45.65 42.19 7.06
C GLY A 145 -46.49 40.94 7.32
N LEU A 146 -45.89 39.79 7.62
CA LEU A 146 -46.60 38.51 7.80
C LEU A 146 -47.64 38.55 8.93
N LYS A 147 -47.32 39.25 10.03
CA LYS A 147 -48.22 39.38 11.18
C LYS A 147 -49.53 40.09 10.81
N ASP A 148 -49.47 41.10 9.94
CA ASP A 148 -50.64 41.83 9.44
C ASP A 148 -51.50 40.97 8.50
N ARG A 149 -50.90 39.92 7.92
CA ARG A 149 -51.56 38.92 7.08
C ARG A 149 -52.12 37.74 7.88
N GLY A 150 -52.07 37.80 9.22
CA GLY A 150 -52.62 36.76 10.09
C GLY A 150 -51.74 35.53 10.29
N ILE A 151 -50.54 35.51 9.71
CA ILE A 151 -49.55 34.45 9.86
C ILE A 151 -48.69 34.75 11.10
N PRO A 152 -48.73 33.91 12.14
CA PRO A 152 -47.93 34.10 13.34
C PRO A 152 -46.43 33.96 13.05
N VAL A 153 -45.65 34.95 13.48
CA VAL A 153 -44.19 34.92 13.52
C VAL A 153 -43.74 35.17 14.96
N PRO A 154 -42.63 34.57 15.43
CA PRO A 154 -42.14 34.82 16.77
C PRO A 154 -41.62 36.26 16.90
N GLU A 155 -41.49 36.78 18.12
CA GLU A 155 -40.74 38.03 18.30
C GLU A 155 -39.27 37.79 17.96
N TYR A 156 -38.68 38.67 17.14
CA TYR A 156 -37.32 38.48 16.63
C TYR A 156 -36.47 39.75 16.69
N VAL A 157 -35.16 39.53 16.75
CA VAL A 157 -34.14 40.57 16.59
C VAL A 157 -33.53 40.42 15.20
N THR A 158 -33.34 41.53 14.50
CA THR A 158 -32.68 41.55 13.19
C THR A 158 -31.16 41.69 13.35
N GLY A 159 -30.42 40.94 12.54
CA GLY A 159 -28.96 40.91 12.55
C GLY A 159 -28.34 41.91 11.59
N ARG A 160 -27.13 41.56 11.12
CA ARG A 160 -26.33 42.46 10.30
C ARG A 160 -26.72 42.40 8.83
N LEU A 161 -27.03 41.22 8.30
CA LEU A 161 -27.47 41.05 6.91
C LEU A 161 -29.00 40.95 6.82
N PRO A 162 -29.59 41.35 5.67
CA PRO A 162 -31.01 41.14 5.44
C PRO A 162 -31.35 39.65 5.53
N GLY A 163 -32.28 39.29 6.42
CA GLY A 163 -32.66 37.91 6.69
C GLY A 163 -31.89 37.24 7.84
N ASP A 164 -30.88 37.89 8.42
CA ASP A 164 -30.32 37.47 9.71
C ASP A 164 -31.35 37.78 10.81
N ILE A 165 -31.81 36.76 11.52
CA ILE A 165 -32.78 36.92 12.62
C ILE A 165 -32.51 35.99 13.79
N SER A 166 -32.86 36.41 15.00
CA SER A 166 -32.87 35.55 16.19
C SER A 166 -34.17 35.65 16.96
N SER A 167 -34.57 34.57 17.60
CA SER A 167 -35.76 34.54 18.46
C SER A 167 -35.58 33.57 19.62
N SER A 168 -36.15 33.89 20.78
CA SER A 168 -36.22 32.98 21.93
C SER A 168 -37.69 32.86 22.34
N ILE A 169 -38.25 31.67 22.21
CA ILE A 169 -39.67 31.39 22.42
C ILE A 169 -39.86 30.25 23.42
N VAL A 170 -41.03 30.19 24.05
CA VAL A 170 -41.42 29.07 24.91
C VAL A 170 -42.60 28.36 24.28
N ILE A 171 -42.42 27.08 23.94
CA ILE A 171 -43.44 26.21 23.34
C ILE A 171 -43.60 24.99 24.25
N ASN A 172 -44.81 24.70 24.71
CA ASN A 172 -45.10 23.51 25.54
C ASN A 172 -44.11 23.34 26.73
N ASP A 173 -43.83 24.43 27.44
CA ASP A 173 -42.84 24.54 28.52
C ASP A 173 -41.37 24.25 28.14
N VAL A 174 -41.05 24.25 26.85
CA VAL A 174 -39.69 24.13 26.31
C VAL A 174 -39.20 25.50 25.85
N SER A 175 -38.06 25.95 26.39
CA SER A 175 -37.40 27.18 25.89
C SER A 175 -36.61 26.86 24.61
N VAL A 176 -36.91 27.56 23.52
CA VAL A 176 -36.39 27.29 22.18
C VAL A 176 -35.74 28.55 21.62
N GLY A 177 -34.47 28.45 21.27
CA GLY A 177 -33.73 29.48 20.54
C GLY A 177 -33.75 29.18 19.04
N LEU A 178 -34.04 30.18 18.23
CA LEU A 178 -33.99 30.12 16.78
C LEU A 178 -32.99 31.17 16.27
N ILE A 179 -32.02 30.74 15.45
CA ILE A 179 -31.10 31.62 14.73
C ILE A 179 -31.26 31.35 13.24
N GLY A 180 -31.49 32.40 12.46
CA GLY A 180 -31.49 32.38 11.00
C GLY A 180 -30.34 33.22 10.48
N LEU A 181 -29.51 32.66 9.60
CA LEU A 181 -28.40 33.37 8.96
C LEU A 181 -28.54 33.34 7.44
N ASN A 182 -28.41 34.49 6.79
CA ASN A 182 -28.49 34.59 5.33
C ASN A 182 -27.19 34.12 4.67
N THR A 183 -27.16 32.86 4.20
CA THR A 183 -26.04 32.30 3.44
C THR A 183 -26.03 32.66 1.95
N ALA A 184 -27.08 33.31 1.43
CA ALA A 184 -27.24 33.63 0.01
C ALA A 184 -26.74 35.03 -0.37
N PHE A 185 -26.25 35.82 0.60
CA PHE A 185 -25.92 37.24 0.41
C PHE A 185 -24.86 37.53 -0.67
N LEU A 186 -24.01 36.55 -1.03
CA LEU A 186 -23.02 36.68 -2.12
C LEU A 186 -23.51 36.14 -3.47
N GLN A 187 -24.60 35.37 -3.52
CA GLN A 187 -25.11 34.75 -4.75
C GLN A 187 -26.03 35.71 -5.52
N LEU A 188 -25.47 36.83 -5.96
CA LEU A 188 -26.22 37.92 -6.59
C LEU A 188 -26.50 37.69 -8.08
N ASP A 189 -25.96 36.62 -8.69
CA ASP A 189 -26.25 36.22 -10.07
C ASP A 189 -26.35 34.69 -10.26
N GLU A 190 -26.54 34.28 -11.51
CA GLU A 190 -26.87 32.91 -11.93
C GLU A 190 -25.63 32.04 -12.19
N GLU A 191 -24.44 32.50 -11.81
CA GLU A 191 -23.23 31.67 -11.89
C GLU A 191 -23.23 30.57 -10.82
N ASP A 192 -22.25 29.68 -10.90
CA ASP A 192 -22.03 28.62 -9.92
C ASP A 192 -21.25 29.15 -8.70
N PHE A 193 -21.82 28.98 -7.50
CA PHE A 193 -21.28 29.43 -6.22
C PHE A 193 -20.92 28.28 -5.26
N GLU A 194 -20.95 27.03 -5.71
CA GLU A 194 -20.51 25.91 -4.89
C GLU A 194 -19.04 26.11 -4.46
N GLY A 195 -18.77 25.95 -3.17
CA GLY A 195 -17.46 26.21 -2.55
C GLY A 195 -17.01 27.68 -2.56
N LYS A 196 -17.90 28.65 -2.82
CA LYS A 196 -17.55 30.09 -2.94
C LYS A 196 -18.31 30.99 -1.98
N LEU A 197 -19.38 30.51 -1.35
CA LEU A 197 -20.18 31.33 -0.44
C LEU A 197 -19.46 31.59 0.88
N ALA A 198 -19.88 32.64 1.57
CA ALA A 198 -19.33 33.02 2.86
C ALA A 198 -20.40 32.94 3.95
N ILE A 199 -19.94 32.69 5.17
CA ILE A 199 -20.71 32.90 6.39
C ILE A 199 -19.72 33.35 7.46
N ASP A 200 -20.12 34.29 8.30
CA ASP A 200 -19.24 34.97 9.24
C ASP A 200 -19.85 35.09 10.63
N LEU A 201 -19.01 34.94 11.67
CA LEU A 201 -19.36 35.10 13.08
C LEU A 201 -19.98 36.47 13.38
N ARG A 202 -19.62 37.51 12.63
CA ARG A 202 -20.21 38.86 12.73
C ARG A 202 -21.73 38.86 12.58
N GLN A 203 -22.30 37.94 11.79
CA GLN A 203 -23.75 37.78 11.67
C GLN A 203 -24.36 37.25 12.97
N LEU A 204 -23.79 36.16 13.52
CA LEU A 204 -24.27 35.54 14.76
C LEU A 204 -24.08 36.47 15.98
N ASN A 205 -22.96 37.18 16.04
CA ASN A 205 -22.66 38.12 17.12
C ASN A 205 -23.68 39.28 17.15
N ALA A 206 -24.08 39.80 16.00
CA ALA A 206 -25.10 40.86 15.91
C ALA A 206 -26.45 40.40 16.48
N LEU A 207 -26.77 39.11 16.36
CA LEU A 207 -28.02 38.52 16.82
C LEU A 207 -28.04 38.09 18.29
N THR A 208 -26.87 38.00 18.92
CA THR A 208 -26.71 37.39 20.26
C THR A 208 -26.02 38.34 21.24
N ASN A 209 -26.10 39.66 21.01
CA ASN A 209 -25.43 40.68 21.81
C ASN A 209 -23.93 40.43 21.99
N ASN A 210 -23.26 39.94 20.94
CA ASN A 210 -21.85 39.53 20.92
C ASN A 210 -21.50 38.40 21.91
N ASN A 211 -22.49 37.64 22.40
CA ASN A 211 -22.25 36.49 23.27
C ASN A 211 -23.13 35.30 22.85
N PRO A 212 -22.81 34.63 21.73
CA PRO A 212 -23.57 33.48 21.25
C PRO A 212 -23.70 32.34 22.28
N PRO A 213 -22.65 31.96 23.04
CA PRO A 213 -22.78 30.95 24.08
C PRO A 213 -23.81 31.31 25.15
N ALA A 214 -23.74 32.52 25.72
CA ALA A 214 -24.68 32.92 26.77
C ALA A 214 -26.12 33.04 26.25
N TRP A 215 -26.31 33.39 24.98
CA TRP A 215 -27.63 33.42 24.36
C TRP A 215 -28.21 32.01 24.17
N CYS A 216 -27.43 31.08 23.62
CA CYS A 216 -27.87 29.69 23.43
C CYS A 216 -28.14 28.98 24.76
N ASP A 217 -27.38 29.29 25.81
CA ASP A 217 -27.49 28.63 27.13
C ASP A 217 -28.76 28.99 27.90
N GLN A 218 -29.50 30.00 27.44
CA GLN A 218 -30.82 30.35 27.98
C GLN A 218 -31.92 29.40 27.49
N ASN A 219 -31.65 28.61 26.44
CA ASN A 219 -32.63 27.75 25.78
C ASN A 219 -32.31 26.27 26.00
N GLN A 220 -33.36 25.44 26.03
CA GLN A 220 -33.23 23.98 26.11
C GLN A 220 -32.99 23.35 24.74
N VAL A 221 -33.58 23.94 23.69
CA VAL A 221 -33.40 23.55 22.29
C VAL A 221 -32.95 24.77 21.50
N ASN A 222 -31.95 24.63 20.64
CA ASN A 222 -31.47 25.73 19.79
C ASN A 222 -31.43 25.25 18.33
N PHE A 223 -32.14 25.90 17.42
CA PHE A 223 -32.06 25.64 15.98
C PHE A 223 -31.26 26.73 15.27
N LEU A 224 -30.33 26.31 14.44
CA LEU A 224 -29.67 27.16 13.45
C LEU A 224 -30.32 26.89 12.08
N VAL A 225 -30.74 27.92 11.37
CA VAL A 225 -31.40 27.82 10.07
C VAL A 225 -30.59 28.60 9.04
N THR A 226 -30.22 27.94 7.94
CA THR A 226 -29.62 28.59 6.76
C THR A 226 -30.30 28.07 5.51
N HIS A 227 -30.02 28.66 4.35
CA HIS A 227 -30.50 28.11 3.08
C HIS A 227 -29.53 27.06 2.52
N HIS A 228 -28.25 27.42 2.39
CA HIS A 228 -27.25 26.58 1.73
C HIS A 228 -26.64 25.51 2.65
N PRO A 229 -26.25 24.34 2.11
CA PRO A 229 -25.43 23.36 2.80
C PRO A 229 -24.00 23.85 3.01
N THR A 230 -23.29 23.27 3.98
CA THR A 230 -21.94 23.72 4.36
C THR A 230 -20.86 23.51 3.29
N PHE A 231 -21.10 22.66 2.28
CA PHE A 231 -20.14 22.45 1.17
C PHE A 231 -20.24 23.54 0.09
N TRP A 232 -21.29 24.36 0.09
CA TRP A 232 -21.37 25.56 -0.74
C TRP A 232 -20.53 26.72 -0.18
N LEU A 233 -20.19 26.65 1.10
CA LEU A 233 -19.29 27.62 1.73
C LEU A 233 -17.86 27.41 1.25
N SER A 234 -17.09 28.49 1.15
CA SER A 234 -15.65 28.40 0.91
C SER A 234 -14.95 27.58 1.98
N PRO A 235 -13.80 26.95 1.70
CA PRO A 235 -13.07 26.15 2.69
C PRO A 235 -12.73 26.92 3.97
N GLU A 236 -12.53 28.24 3.88
CA GLU A 236 -12.34 29.11 5.03
C GLU A 236 -13.65 29.36 5.79
N ALA A 237 -14.71 29.74 5.09
CA ALA A 237 -16.03 29.99 5.71
C ALA A 237 -16.61 28.72 6.36
N SER A 238 -16.38 27.53 5.77
CA SER A 238 -16.80 26.25 6.32
C SER A 238 -16.05 25.89 7.62
N ARG A 239 -14.73 26.13 7.67
CA ARG A 239 -13.95 25.98 8.91
C ARG A 239 -14.43 26.95 9.98
N HIS A 240 -14.60 28.22 9.62
CA HIS A 240 -15.09 29.26 10.53
C HIS A 240 -16.50 28.96 11.04
N PHE A 241 -17.38 28.46 10.18
CA PHE A 241 -18.71 28.00 10.56
C PHE A 241 -18.64 26.90 11.62
N GLN A 242 -17.81 25.87 11.42
CA GLN A 242 -17.71 24.74 12.35
C GLN A 242 -17.07 25.10 13.69
N SER A 243 -16.11 26.03 13.72
CA SER A 243 -15.40 26.43 14.93
C SER A 243 -16.14 27.52 15.72
N GLU A 244 -16.62 28.55 15.02
CA GLU A 244 -17.09 29.78 15.67
C GLU A 244 -18.60 29.97 15.65
N ILE A 245 -19.34 29.44 14.66
CA ILE A 245 -20.80 29.63 14.55
C ILE A 245 -21.53 28.42 15.11
N TYR A 246 -21.24 27.23 14.59
CA TYR A 246 -21.83 25.96 15.00
C TYR A 246 -20.79 25.01 15.64
N PRO A 247 -20.14 25.39 16.75
CA PRO A 247 -19.39 24.43 17.55
C PRO A 247 -20.35 23.44 18.21
N SER A 248 -19.83 22.26 18.54
CA SER A 248 -20.62 21.19 19.15
C SER A 248 -21.27 21.61 20.46
N GLY A 249 -22.51 21.18 20.65
CA GLY A 249 -23.32 21.48 21.84
C GLY A 249 -23.88 22.90 21.93
N ARG A 250 -23.67 23.77 20.93
CA ARG A 250 -24.30 25.10 20.87
C ARG A 250 -25.73 25.05 20.31
N PHE A 251 -25.89 24.46 19.14
CA PHE A 251 -27.20 24.23 18.53
C PHE A 251 -27.57 22.74 18.63
N THR A 252 -28.86 22.48 18.82
CA THR A 252 -29.45 21.14 18.80
C THR A 252 -29.43 20.55 17.39
N ALA A 253 -29.75 21.37 16.38
CA ALA A 253 -29.62 21.00 14.98
C ALA A 253 -29.42 22.23 14.09
N HIS A 254 -28.75 22.02 12.96
CA HIS A 254 -28.69 22.96 11.84
C HIS A 254 -29.63 22.48 10.73
N LEU A 255 -30.64 23.28 10.42
CA LEU A 255 -31.68 23.02 9.44
C LEU A 255 -31.43 23.85 8.18
N TYR A 256 -31.40 23.23 7.00
CA TYR A 256 -31.20 23.93 5.73
C TYR A 256 -31.90 23.26 4.54
N GLY A 257 -31.79 23.85 3.35
CA GLY A 257 -32.45 23.41 2.12
C GLY A 257 -31.51 23.41 0.92
N HIS A 258 -31.96 23.99 -0.19
CA HIS A 258 -31.21 24.22 -1.45
C HIS A 258 -30.97 22.96 -2.30
N MET A 259 -30.48 21.85 -1.70
CA MET A 259 -30.35 20.60 -2.45
C MET A 259 -31.69 19.85 -2.42
N HIS A 260 -32.08 19.29 -3.56
CA HIS A 260 -33.41 18.68 -3.74
C HIS A 260 -33.57 17.33 -3.01
N GLU A 261 -32.48 16.69 -2.61
CA GLU A 261 -32.48 15.37 -1.96
C GLU A 261 -32.33 15.51 -0.45
N PRO A 262 -33.27 15.02 0.37
CA PRO A 262 -33.20 15.17 1.81
C PRO A 262 -32.06 14.36 2.41
N ASP A 263 -31.43 14.88 3.47
CA ASP A 263 -30.34 14.21 4.17
C ASP A 263 -30.35 14.57 5.66
N GLN A 264 -29.95 13.63 6.53
CA GLN A 264 -29.75 13.86 7.95
C GLN A 264 -28.41 13.26 8.37
N THR A 265 -27.52 14.10 8.89
CA THR A 265 -26.24 13.63 9.42
C THR A 265 -26.05 14.06 10.87
N THR A 266 -25.35 13.23 11.65
CA THR A 266 -24.86 13.63 12.97
C THR A 266 -23.40 13.27 13.08
N ILE A 267 -22.57 14.30 13.22
CA ILE A 267 -21.12 14.14 13.25
C ILE A 267 -20.64 14.37 14.68
N TYR A 268 -20.07 13.32 15.28
CA TYR A 268 -19.38 13.37 16.56
C TYR A 268 -17.87 13.47 16.29
N ARG A 269 -17.21 14.46 16.91
CA ARG A 269 -15.76 14.69 16.80
C ARG A 269 -15.19 14.93 18.19
N GLY A 270 -14.07 14.34 18.56
CA GLY A 270 -13.45 14.66 19.85
C GLY A 270 -14.19 14.15 21.09
N GLY A 271 -15.20 13.26 20.97
CA GLY A 271 -16.14 12.98 22.06
C GLY A 271 -17.06 14.18 22.37
N ASP A 272 -17.19 15.11 21.42
CA ASP A 272 -18.11 16.23 21.54
C ASP A 272 -19.59 15.76 21.57
N ARG A 273 -20.51 16.70 21.82
CA ARG A 273 -21.95 16.39 21.94
C ARG A 273 -22.65 16.08 20.63
N GLY A 274 -21.89 15.93 19.53
CA GLY A 274 -22.41 15.78 18.18
C GLY A 274 -22.90 17.10 17.58
N ARG A 275 -22.78 17.21 16.25
CA ARG A 275 -23.43 18.25 15.45
C ARG A 275 -24.45 17.57 14.54
N LYS A 276 -25.73 17.84 14.76
CA LYS A 276 -26.80 17.33 13.91
C LYS A 276 -27.11 18.32 12.79
N THR A 277 -27.17 17.85 11.56
CA THR A 277 -27.66 18.62 10.43
C THR A 277 -28.84 17.91 9.79
N PHE A 278 -29.79 18.68 9.29
CA PHE A 278 -30.92 18.16 8.53
C PHE A 278 -31.22 19.07 7.35
N GLN A 279 -31.24 18.46 6.17
CA GLN A 279 -31.60 19.12 4.93
C GLN A 279 -33.01 18.70 4.50
N SER A 280 -33.88 19.69 4.31
CA SER A 280 -35.23 19.44 3.80
C SER A 280 -35.20 19.13 2.30
N SER A 281 -36.12 18.27 1.86
CA SER A 281 -36.48 18.15 0.44
C SER A 281 -37.08 19.46 -0.09
N SER A 282 -37.04 19.63 -1.40
CA SER A 282 -37.79 20.69 -2.08
C SER A 282 -39.29 20.41 -1.99
N LEU A 283 -40.07 21.39 -1.51
CA LEU A 283 -41.51 21.26 -1.37
C LEU A 283 -42.17 21.12 -2.74
N PHE A 284 -41.75 21.95 -3.70
CA PHE A 284 -42.35 21.97 -5.03
C PHE A 284 -41.46 22.68 -6.05
N GLY A 285 -41.21 22.04 -7.20
CA GLY A 285 -40.29 22.54 -8.22
C GLY A 285 -40.41 21.83 -9.56
N ILE A 286 -39.61 22.23 -10.56
CA ILE A 286 -39.51 21.54 -11.87
C ILE A 286 -39.12 20.07 -11.64
N GLU A 287 -39.77 19.11 -12.31
CA GLU A 287 -39.59 17.66 -12.06
C GLU A 287 -38.29 17.06 -12.60
N HIS A 288 -37.58 17.78 -13.47
CA HIS A 288 -36.35 17.31 -14.12
C HIS A 288 -35.26 18.38 -14.01
N LEU A 289 -34.01 17.96 -13.73
CA LEU A 289 -32.83 18.83 -13.89
C LEU A 289 -32.67 19.24 -15.37
N ALA A 290 -31.80 20.23 -15.64
CA ALA A 290 -31.51 20.72 -17.00
C ALA A 290 -31.00 19.63 -17.96
N ASP A 291 -30.64 18.46 -17.44
CA ASP A 291 -30.23 17.26 -18.18
C ASP A 291 -31.39 16.44 -18.77
N GLY A 292 -32.64 16.74 -18.38
CA GLY A 292 -33.85 16.03 -18.80
C GLY A 292 -33.94 14.56 -18.36
N LYS A 293 -33.07 14.09 -17.46
CA LYS A 293 -32.92 12.68 -17.07
C LYS A 293 -33.11 12.41 -15.59
N THR A 294 -32.82 13.38 -14.73
CA THR A 294 -32.85 13.18 -13.27
C THR A 294 -34.18 13.68 -12.71
N GLU A 295 -35.02 12.76 -12.20
CA GLU A 295 -36.27 13.08 -11.49
C GLU A 295 -35.95 13.78 -10.16
N ARG A 296 -36.48 14.98 -9.94
CA ARG A 296 -36.34 15.69 -8.66
C ARG A 296 -37.30 15.13 -7.61
N ALA A 297 -36.80 14.91 -6.39
CA ALA A 297 -37.61 14.51 -5.26
C ALA A 297 -38.38 15.71 -4.68
N HIS A 298 -39.71 15.63 -4.62
CA HIS A 298 -40.56 16.60 -3.92
C HIS A 298 -40.95 16.07 -2.55
N GLY A 299 -41.00 16.89 -1.51
CA GLY A 299 -41.27 16.40 -0.16
C GLY A 299 -41.22 17.45 0.93
N TYR A 300 -41.29 16.99 2.16
CA TYR A 300 -41.12 17.80 3.37
C TYR A 300 -40.76 16.88 4.54
N ALA A 301 -40.51 17.45 5.72
CA ALA A 301 -40.37 16.64 6.93
C ALA A 301 -41.08 17.26 8.13
N ILE A 302 -41.62 16.40 8.98
CA ILE A 302 -42.07 16.76 10.33
C ILE A 302 -41.05 16.23 11.31
N GLY A 303 -40.56 17.08 12.19
CA GLY A 303 -39.67 16.69 13.28
C GLY A 303 -40.32 16.87 14.64
N GLN A 304 -39.87 16.10 15.61
CA GLN A 304 -40.27 16.23 17.01
C GLN A 304 -39.11 15.97 17.94
N ILE A 305 -38.99 16.79 18.98
CA ILE A 305 -38.09 16.55 20.11
C ILE A 305 -38.96 16.29 21.33
N VAL A 306 -38.82 15.10 21.92
CA VAL A 306 -39.45 14.73 23.18
C VAL A 306 -38.41 14.79 24.29
N LEU A 307 -38.69 15.60 25.31
CA LEU A 307 -37.82 15.85 26.45
C LEU A 307 -38.40 15.19 27.70
N SER A 308 -37.55 14.45 28.41
CA SER A 308 -37.82 13.90 29.73
C SER A 308 -36.76 14.38 30.73
N ASP A 309 -36.89 14.01 32.00
CA ASP A 309 -35.96 14.45 33.06
C ASP A 309 -34.53 13.89 32.86
N THR A 310 -34.39 12.78 32.12
CA THR A 310 -33.10 12.09 31.86
C THR A 310 -32.72 12.01 30.40
N ASP A 311 -33.70 12.01 29.48
CA ASP A 311 -33.50 11.69 28.07
C ASP A 311 -34.17 12.70 27.14
N ALA A 312 -33.57 12.89 25.97
CA ALA A 312 -34.17 13.63 24.87
C ALA A 312 -34.15 12.78 23.61
N ILE A 313 -35.28 12.75 22.90
CA ILE A 313 -35.49 11.90 21.73
C ILE A 313 -35.85 12.77 20.54
N TRP A 314 -35.07 12.65 19.46
CA TRP A 314 -35.37 13.21 18.14
C TRP A 314 -36.18 12.20 17.35
N LYS A 315 -37.30 12.64 16.77
CA LYS A 315 -38.10 11.88 15.81
C LYS A 315 -38.24 12.67 14.53
N LEU A 316 -38.17 11.99 13.39
CA LEU A 316 -38.33 12.60 12.08
C LEU A 316 -39.21 11.74 11.18
N TRP A 317 -40.23 12.36 10.59
CA TRP A 317 -41.11 11.81 9.56
C TRP A 317 -40.76 12.43 8.20
N PRO A 318 -39.79 11.86 7.45
CA PRO A 318 -39.43 12.35 6.13
C PRO A 318 -40.48 11.92 5.09
N ARG A 319 -40.91 12.86 4.25
CA ARG A 319 -42.01 12.68 3.30
C ARG A 319 -41.53 12.91 1.87
N LYS A 320 -41.98 12.05 0.96
CA LYS A 320 -41.64 12.11 -0.47
C LYS A 320 -42.87 11.93 -1.35
N GLY A 321 -42.99 12.78 -2.37
CA GLY A 321 -43.97 12.66 -3.43
C GLY A 321 -43.65 11.48 -4.33
N ARG A 322 -44.65 10.63 -4.60
CA ARG A 322 -44.57 9.55 -5.59
C ARG A 322 -45.76 9.60 -6.52
N VAL A 323 -45.50 9.33 -7.80
CA VAL A 323 -46.53 9.08 -8.79
C VAL A 323 -46.69 7.56 -8.96
N ASN A 324 -47.92 7.07 -8.85
CA ASN A 324 -48.23 5.67 -9.15
C ASN A 324 -48.13 5.45 -10.65
N ARG A 325 -47.12 4.71 -11.11
CA ARG A 325 -46.87 4.45 -12.54
C ARG A 325 -48.02 3.75 -13.28
N ARG A 326 -48.96 3.11 -12.57
CA ARG A 326 -50.10 2.42 -13.20
C ARG A 326 -51.36 3.28 -13.31
N SER A 327 -51.64 4.12 -12.32
CA SER A 327 -52.84 4.98 -12.32
C SER A 327 -52.56 6.43 -12.71
N GLY A 328 -51.30 6.88 -12.61
CA GLY A 328 -50.91 8.29 -12.78
C GLY A 328 -51.16 9.15 -11.55
N ASP A 329 -51.76 8.60 -10.48
CA ASP A 329 -52.09 9.37 -9.28
C ASP A 329 -50.83 9.77 -8.50
N ARG A 330 -50.78 11.03 -8.07
CA ARG A 330 -49.72 11.54 -7.19
C ARG A 330 -50.15 11.44 -5.73
N ARG A 331 -49.24 11.00 -4.86
CA ARG A 331 -49.43 10.94 -3.41
C ARG A 331 -48.13 11.26 -2.68
N ILE A 332 -48.22 11.72 -1.44
CA ILE A 332 -47.06 11.82 -0.56
C ILE A 332 -47.01 10.56 0.31
N VAL A 333 -45.82 9.99 0.45
CA VAL A 333 -45.55 8.74 1.18
C VAL A 333 -44.33 8.90 2.10
N PRO A 334 -44.11 8.01 3.07
CA PRO A 334 -42.86 8.00 3.84
C PRO A 334 -41.65 7.81 2.92
N ASP A 335 -40.58 8.57 3.16
CA ASP A 335 -39.35 8.46 2.38
C ASP A 335 -38.45 7.31 2.88
N VAL A 336 -38.81 6.09 2.48
CA VAL A 336 -38.01 4.87 2.74
C VAL A 336 -36.86 4.69 1.75
N ASP A 337 -36.76 5.53 0.72
CA ASP A 337 -35.69 5.44 -0.26
C ASP A 337 -34.41 6.10 0.27
N ASN A 338 -34.56 7.20 1.02
CA ASN A 338 -33.45 7.98 1.57
C ASN A 338 -33.24 7.81 3.09
N PHE A 339 -34.23 7.27 3.81
CA PHE A 339 -34.15 7.10 5.27
C PHE A 339 -34.53 5.69 5.72
N ASP A 340 -33.76 5.16 6.67
CA ASP A 340 -34.07 3.91 7.36
C ASP A 340 -35.12 4.15 8.46
N LEU A 341 -36.39 3.97 8.09
CA LEU A 341 -37.51 4.12 9.01
C LEU A 341 -37.67 2.87 9.90
N ILE A 342 -38.17 3.06 11.13
CA ILE A 342 -38.44 1.94 12.03
C ILE A 342 -39.51 1.03 11.42
N ALA A 343 -39.28 -0.29 11.46
CA ALA A 343 -40.21 -1.27 10.90
C ALA A 343 -41.66 -1.08 11.41
N GLY A 344 -42.59 -0.86 10.49
CA GLY A 344 -44.00 -0.61 10.81
C GLY A 344 -44.31 0.82 11.31
N LYS A 345 -43.35 1.75 11.24
CA LYS A 345 -43.52 3.18 11.55
C LYS A 345 -43.12 4.03 10.35
N GLU A 346 -43.65 5.24 10.28
CA GLU A 346 -43.34 6.23 9.24
C GLU A 346 -42.25 7.24 9.68
N PHE A 347 -41.54 6.95 10.77
CA PHE A 347 -40.52 7.82 11.35
C PHE A 347 -39.27 7.05 11.78
N LEU A 348 -38.17 7.79 11.88
CA LEU A 348 -36.93 7.37 12.52
C LEU A 348 -36.81 8.03 13.90
N VAL A 349 -36.01 7.43 14.77
CA VAL A 349 -35.76 7.89 16.13
C VAL A 349 -34.26 7.94 16.39
N ASP A 350 -33.80 9.01 17.02
CA ASP A 350 -32.42 9.18 17.46
C ASP A 350 -32.37 9.77 18.87
N GLN A 351 -31.35 9.44 19.65
CA GLN A 351 -31.17 9.97 21.00
C GLN A 351 -30.40 11.29 20.94
N LEU A 352 -30.95 12.34 21.57
CA LEU A 352 -30.31 13.64 21.65
C LEU A 352 -29.52 13.78 22.96
N ILE A 353 -28.28 14.23 22.83
CA ILE A 353 -27.47 14.65 23.95
C ILE A 353 -27.70 16.15 24.17
N LEU A 354 -28.59 16.49 25.10
CA LEU A 354 -28.84 17.89 25.43
C LEU A 354 -27.86 18.42 26.49
N LYS A 355 -27.68 19.75 26.51
CA LYS A 355 -27.07 20.45 27.63
C LYS A 355 -27.93 20.19 28.88
N GLN A 356 -27.43 19.44 29.86
CA GLN A 356 -28.01 19.48 31.20
C GLN A 356 -27.77 20.88 31.77
N ASN A 357 -28.85 21.64 31.97
CA ASN A 357 -28.78 22.95 32.62
C ASN A 357 -28.28 22.78 34.05
N HIS A 358 -27.05 23.22 34.32
CA HIS A 358 -26.51 23.43 35.67
C HIS A 358 -27.18 24.64 36.36
N ALA A 359 -28.51 24.66 36.41
CA ALA A 359 -29.27 25.66 37.13
C ALA A 359 -30.14 24.94 38.17
N ALA A 360 -29.51 24.55 39.29
CA ALA A 360 -30.05 24.30 40.63
C ALA A 360 -29.25 23.19 41.34
N ARG A 361 -27.97 23.44 41.61
CA ARG A 361 -27.39 22.94 42.87
C ARG A 361 -27.00 24.15 43.67
N SER A 362 -27.89 24.52 44.59
CA SER A 362 -27.57 25.36 45.72
C SER A 362 -26.29 24.84 46.36
N ILE A 363 -25.21 25.59 46.19
CA ILE A 363 -23.96 25.36 46.88
C ILE A 363 -24.23 25.69 48.34
N VAL A 364 -24.55 24.65 49.12
CA VAL A 364 -24.33 24.69 50.56
C VAL A 364 -22.81 24.73 50.72
N ILE A 365 -22.31 25.86 51.22
CA ILE A 365 -20.91 26.02 51.60
C ILE A 365 -20.64 25.03 52.73
N ALA A 366 -20.08 23.88 52.38
CA ALA A 366 -19.41 23.01 53.32
C ALA A 366 -17.92 23.36 53.30
N ALA A 367 -17.37 23.54 54.50
CA ALA A 367 -15.98 23.92 54.74
C ALA A 367 -14.98 23.05 53.95
N PRO A 368 -13.82 23.62 53.55
CA PRO A 368 -12.93 22.98 52.61
C PRO A 368 -12.33 21.73 53.25
N LYS A 369 -12.71 20.55 52.73
CA LYS A 369 -11.79 19.42 52.78
C LYS A 369 -10.79 19.64 51.66
N ALA A 370 -9.50 19.54 51.99
CA ALA A 370 -8.44 19.51 51.02
C ALA A 370 -8.76 18.40 50.02
N VAL A 371 -9.14 18.80 48.80
CA VAL A 371 -9.30 17.87 47.68
C VAL A 371 -7.90 17.57 47.22
N ASP A 372 -7.46 16.37 47.53
CA ASP A 372 -6.31 15.77 46.89
C ASP A 372 -6.68 15.51 45.43
N LEU A 373 -6.16 16.34 44.52
CA LEU A 373 -6.44 16.26 43.09
C LEU A 373 -6.13 14.86 42.54
N ALA A 374 -5.18 14.14 43.15
CA ALA A 374 -4.84 12.77 42.78
C ALA A 374 -5.99 11.78 43.06
N ALA A 375 -6.67 11.91 44.20
CA ALA A 375 -7.74 10.99 44.59
C ALA A 375 -9.01 11.13 43.72
N THR A 376 -9.34 12.36 43.29
CA THR A 376 -10.48 12.60 42.39
C THR A 376 -10.22 12.21 40.94
N VAL A 377 -8.97 12.14 40.50
CA VAL A 377 -8.60 11.62 39.16
C VAL A 377 -8.63 10.08 39.16
N ASP A 378 -8.23 9.44 40.26
CA ASP A 378 -8.33 7.99 40.45
C ASP A 378 -9.78 7.48 40.54
N GLU A 379 -10.73 8.25 41.12
CA GLU A 379 -12.14 7.83 41.19
C GLU A 379 -12.86 7.83 39.82
N THR A 380 -12.34 8.55 38.82
CA THR A 380 -12.80 8.47 37.41
C THR A 380 -12.15 7.34 36.60
N ALA A 381 -11.22 6.58 37.18
CA ALA A 381 -10.37 5.61 36.49
C ALA A 381 -11.03 4.24 36.20
N HIS A 382 -12.36 4.13 36.17
CA HIS A 382 -13.06 2.85 35.92
C HIS A 382 -13.71 2.70 34.54
N LEU A 383 -13.46 3.61 33.59
CA LEU A 383 -14.01 3.56 32.21
C LEU A 383 -12.93 3.64 31.09
N TRP A 384 -11.64 3.45 31.39
CA TRP A 384 -10.58 3.53 30.37
C TRP A 384 -10.57 2.33 29.41
N GLU A 385 -11.08 1.17 29.83
CA GLU A 385 -11.14 -0.02 28.97
C GLU A 385 -11.96 0.26 27.71
N GLU A 386 -13.11 0.94 27.81
CA GLU A 386 -13.96 1.27 26.66
C GLU A 386 -13.26 2.20 25.65
N ALA A 387 -12.48 3.17 26.13
CA ALA A 387 -11.75 4.12 25.26
C ALA A 387 -10.63 3.45 24.43
N LEU A 388 -10.07 2.35 24.94
CA LEU A 388 -9.00 1.62 24.26
C LEU A 388 -9.53 0.49 23.35
N HIS A 389 -10.77 0.02 23.54
CA HIS A 389 -11.34 -1.13 22.80
C HIS A 389 -11.25 -0.96 21.28
N GLY A 390 -11.55 0.22 20.75
CA GLY A 390 -11.49 0.51 19.32
C GLY A 390 -10.08 0.52 18.72
N ALA A 391 -9.05 0.60 19.57
CA ALA A 391 -7.65 0.62 19.17
C ALA A 391 -6.93 -0.72 19.46
N ILE A 392 -7.57 -1.71 20.08
CA ILE A 392 -6.91 -2.99 20.40
C ILE A 392 -6.47 -3.66 19.12
N HIS A 393 -5.17 -3.96 19.01
CA HIS A 393 -4.59 -4.74 17.93
C HIS A 393 -3.98 -6.01 18.50
N THR A 394 -4.27 -7.15 17.90
CA THR A 394 -3.70 -8.42 18.35
C THR A 394 -2.49 -8.77 17.49
N LEU A 395 -1.30 -8.76 18.09
CA LEU A 395 -0.11 -9.34 17.48
C LEU A 395 -0.12 -10.85 17.72
N THR A 396 -0.34 -11.62 16.66
CA THR A 396 -0.31 -13.08 16.73
C THR A 396 1.10 -13.59 16.98
N GLU A 397 1.22 -14.66 17.78
CA GLU A 397 2.50 -15.32 18.02
C GLU A 397 3.05 -15.95 16.76
N GLN A 398 4.25 -15.53 16.37
CA GLN A 398 4.93 -15.93 15.14
C GLN A 398 6.41 -16.16 15.41
N GLU A 399 6.75 -17.28 16.06
CA GLU A 399 8.10 -17.61 16.51
C GLU A 399 9.16 -17.53 15.41
N GLN A 400 8.78 -17.87 14.17
CA GLN A 400 9.65 -17.81 13.01
C GLN A 400 10.22 -16.41 12.75
N HIS A 401 9.50 -15.35 13.14
CA HIS A 401 9.98 -13.99 13.02
C HIS A 401 11.11 -13.65 14.01
N LEU A 402 11.32 -14.40 15.10
CA LEU A 402 12.47 -14.19 16.00
C LEU A 402 13.80 -14.52 15.33
N ALA A 403 13.80 -15.45 14.38
CA ALA A 403 15.01 -16.00 13.79
C ALA A 403 15.53 -15.19 12.58
N ILE A 404 14.68 -14.34 11.98
CA ILE A 404 14.97 -13.57 10.76
C ILE A 404 15.16 -12.07 11.03
N ARG A 405 15.79 -11.35 10.09
CA ARG A 405 16.05 -9.90 10.20
C ARG A 405 16.69 -9.46 11.53
N PRO A 406 17.70 -10.18 12.05
CA PRO A 406 18.23 -9.91 13.39
C PRO A 406 18.89 -8.52 13.50
N LEU A 407 19.41 -7.96 12.41
CA LEU A 407 19.98 -6.62 12.38
C LEU A 407 18.89 -5.55 12.57
N GLN A 408 17.82 -5.63 11.78
CA GLN A 408 16.68 -4.72 11.88
C GLN A 408 16.03 -4.82 13.27
N GLN A 409 15.96 -6.03 13.81
CA GLN A 409 15.48 -6.23 15.18
C GLN A 409 16.35 -5.52 16.20
N GLN A 410 17.67 -5.67 16.09
CA GLN A 410 18.60 -5.07 17.02
C GLN A 410 18.57 -3.53 16.96
N VAL A 411 18.55 -2.95 15.75
CA VAL A 411 18.42 -1.49 15.55
C VAL A 411 17.12 -0.98 16.16
N CYS A 412 16.01 -1.69 15.95
CA CYS A 412 14.72 -1.34 16.55
C CYS A 412 14.77 -1.40 18.09
N ILE A 413 15.32 -2.47 18.66
CA ILE A 413 15.46 -2.65 20.11
C ILE A 413 16.34 -1.56 20.72
N GLU A 414 17.47 -1.22 20.09
CA GLU A 414 18.36 -0.16 20.58
C GLU A 414 17.69 1.20 20.53
N SER A 415 16.95 1.50 19.45
CA SER A 415 16.15 2.71 19.33
C SER A 415 15.05 2.80 20.40
N ILE A 416 14.33 1.70 20.64
CA ILE A 416 13.34 1.61 21.72
C ILE A 416 13.99 1.78 23.10
N ARG A 417 15.17 1.21 23.34
CA ARG A 417 15.88 1.37 24.62
C ARG A 417 16.35 2.81 24.86
N GLN A 418 16.82 3.50 23.83
CA GLN A 418 17.34 4.87 23.96
C GLN A 418 16.24 5.93 23.92
N LYS A 419 15.27 5.80 23.02
CA LYS A 419 14.29 6.83 22.68
C LYS A 419 12.84 6.43 22.97
N ARG A 420 12.57 5.16 23.32
CA ARG A 420 11.21 4.55 23.45
C ARG A 420 10.35 4.65 22.20
N MET A 421 10.97 4.93 21.05
CA MET A 421 10.30 5.21 19.79
C MET A 421 11.13 4.71 18.62
N ALA A 422 10.49 4.19 17.57
CA ALA A 422 11.17 3.84 16.31
C ALA A 422 10.23 3.99 15.11
N TRP A 423 10.79 4.31 13.94
CA TRP A 423 10.07 4.15 12.67
C TRP A 423 10.25 2.72 12.16
N VAL A 424 9.16 2.08 11.73
CA VAL A 424 9.17 0.77 11.07
C VAL A 424 8.54 0.92 9.70
N CYS A 425 9.37 0.87 8.67
CA CYS A 425 8.96 1.05 7.29
C CYS A 425 8.83 -0.32 6.62
N ALA A 426 7.62 -0.69 6.20
CA ALA A 426 7.37 -1.99 5.58
C ALA A 426 6.36 -1.87 4.44
N ASP A 427 6.72 -2.43 3.29
CA ASP A 427 5.82 -2.63 2.16
C ASP A 427 4.92 -3.88 2.37
N TRP A 428 3.98 -4.10 1.46
CA TRP A 428 2.97 -5.16 1.56
C TRP A 428 3.58 -6.56 1.70
N GLY A 429 2.99 -7.38 2.59
CA GLY A 429 3.33 -8.80 2.72
C GLY A 429 4.71 -9.08 3.34
N LEU A 430 5.44 -8.06 3.81
CA LEU A 430 6.74 -8.22 4.45
C LEU A 430 6.69 -8.79 5.88
N GLY A 431 5.52 -9.18 6.38
CA GLY A 431 5.35 -9.72 7.74
C GLY A 431 5.65 -8.69 8.82
N ARG A 432 5.09 -7.48 8.67
CA ARG A 432 5.26 -6.36 9.62
C ARG A 432 4.83 -6.76 11.04
N ASP A 433 3.66 -7.36 11.19
CA ASP A 433 3.11 -7.75 12.50
C ASP A 433 3.95 -8.83 13.18
N GLY A 434 4.44 -9.82 12.42
CA GLY A 434 5.38 -10.82 12.94
C GLY A 434 6.71 -10.19 13.38
N PHE A 435 7.22 -9.19 12.66
CA PHE A 435 8.38 -8.41 13.09
C PHE A 435 8.09 -7.61 14.37
N LEU A 436 6.96 -6.92 14.47
CA LEU A 436 6.57 -6.18 15.68
C LEU A 436 6.43 -7.10 16.89
N TRP A 437 5.87 -8.29 16.69
CA TRP A 437 5.77 -9.31 17.71
C TRP A 437 7.15 -9.83 18.16
N SER A 438 8.09 -10.05 17.23
CA SER A 438 9.44 -10.49 17.58
C SER A 438 10.20 -9.43 18.39
N ILE A 439 10.00 -8.14 18.09
CA ILE A 439 10.49 -7.05 18.93
C ILE A 439 9.87 -7.11 20.33
N ALA A 440 8.54 -7.20 20.42
CA ALA A 440 7.82 -7.25 21.70
C ALA A 440 8.32 -8.39 22.60
N LYS A 441 8.52 -9.59 22.04
CA LYS A 441 9.07 -10.76 22.76
C LYS A 441 10.52 -10.54 23.20
N ARG A 442 11.38 -9.97 22.35
CA ARG A 442 12.79 -9.70 22.72
C ARG A 442 12.97 -8.62 23.79
N ILE A 443 12.02 -7.71 23.92
CA ILE A 443 12.02 -6.69 24.99
C ILE A 443 11.21 -7.11 26.23
N GLY A 444 10.68 -8.35 26.26
CA GLY A 444 9.89 -8.89 27.38
C GLY A 444 8.54 -8.21 27.57
N ARG A 445 7.89 -7.81 26.47
CA ARG A 445 6.60 -7.09 26.43
C ARG A 445 5.54 -7.80 25.57
N GLU A 446 5.72 -9.08 25.27
CA GLU A 446 4.80 -9.87 24.43
C GLU A 446 3.41 -10.08 25.05
N THR A 447 3.29 -9.97 26.38
CA THR A 447 2.02 -10.07 27.12
C THR A 447 1.33 -8.72 27.32
N GLN A 448 1.96 -7.61 26.91
CA GLN A 448 1.42 -6.28 27.07
C GLN A 448 0.38 -5.96 25.98
N PRO A 449 -0.65 -5.15 26.29
CA PRO A 449 -1.64 -4.76 25.30
C PRO A 449 -0.99 -3.91 24.19
N VAL A 450 -1.42 -4.18 22.96
CA VAL A 450 -0.99 -3.45 21.77
C VAL A 450 -2.17 -2.64 21.27
N TYR A 451 -1.94 -1.35 21.05
CA TYR A 451 -2.93 -0.41 20.53
C TYR A 451 -2.47 0.12 19.18
N ARG A 452 -3.37 0.21 18.21
CA ARG A 452 -3.11 0.71 16.85
C ARG A 452 -3.98 1.92 16.55
N VAL A 453 -3.34 2.94 15.98
CA VAL A 453 -3.94 4.23 15.63
C VAL A 453 -3.62 4.54 14.18
N ASP A 454 -4.64 4.82 13.36
CA ASP A 454 -4.48 5.06 11.92
C ASP A 454 -4.16 6.53 11.59
N LEU A 455 -2.97 6.75 11.04
CA LEU A 455 -2.48 8.02 10.49
C LEU A 455 -2.64 8.13 8.97
N GLY A 456 -3.31 7.20 8.28
CA GLY A 456 -3.54 7.30 6.84
C GLY A 456 -4.24 8.62 6.46
N ASN A 457 -3.86 9.28 5.37
CA ASN A 457 -4.35 10.63 5.00
C ASN A 457 -4.09 11.71 6.07
N TYR A 458 -3.03 11.60 6.88
CA TYR A 458 -2.61 12.68 7.78
C TYR A 458 -2.05 13.85 6.96
N LEU A 459 -2.78 14.97 6.95
CA LEU A 459 -2.33 16.23 6.34
C LEU A 459 -1.87 17.23 7.41
N THR A 460 -2.65 17.36 8.48
CA THR A 460 -2.34 18.23 9.63
C THR A 460 -2.74 17.56 10.95
N ARG A 461 -2.06 17.93 12.03
CA ARG A 461 -2.38 17.45 13.38
C ARG A 461 -3.84 17.67 13.79
N ASP A 462 -4.40 18.84 13.50
CA ASP A 462 -5.77 19.18 13.90
C ASP A 462 -6.82 18.31 13.18
N GLU A 463 -6.59 18.03 11.89
CA GLU A 463 -7.45 17.13 11.12
C GLU A 463 -7.35 15.69 11.63
N PHE A 464 -6.14 15.23 11.96
CA PHE A 464 -5.93 13.93 12.58
C PHE A 464 -6.65 13.81 13.92
N LEU A 465 -6.48 14.77 14.85
CA LEU A 465 -7.11 14.74 16.17
C LEU A 465 -8.64 14.71 16.06
N THR A 466 -9.18 15.44 15.08
CA THR A 466 -10.60 15.48 14.77
C THR A 466 -11.09 14.11 14.27
N ARG A 467 -10.39 13.51 13.32
CA ARG A 467 -10.71 12.19 12.76
C ARG A 467 -10.54 11.07 13.78
N PHE A 468 -9.43 11.08 14.52
CA PHE A 468 -9.09 10.10 15.54
C PHE A 468 -10.26 9.92 16.50
N ALA A 469 -10.82 11.03 16.97
CA ALA A 469 -11.88 10.95 17.96
C ALA A 469 -13.25 10.56 17.39
N THR A 470 -13.47 10.71 16.08
CA THR A 470 -14.61 10.10 15.39
C THR A 470 -14.42 8.59 15.22
N THR A 471 -13.21 8.12 14.93
CA THR A 471 -12.91 6.69 14.69
C THR A 471 -12.75 5.89 15.99
N ALA A 472 -12.05 6.43 17.00
CA ALA A 472 -11.74 5.78 18.27
C ALA A 472 -12.81 6.00 19.35
N GLY A 473 -13.82 6.87 19.10
CA GLY A 473 -14.92 7.14 20.03
C GLY A 473 -14.55 7.92 21.29
N CYS A 474 -13.30 8.38 21.42
CA CYS A 474 -12.81 9.19 22.54
C CYS A 474 -11.84 10.29 22.06
N SER A 475 -11.67 11.35 22.85
CA SER A 475 -10.69 12.39 22.52
C SER A 475 -9.26 11.82 22.59
N PHE A 476 -8.34 12.34 21.77
CA PHE A 476 -6.94 11.88 21.80
C PHE A 476 -6.26 12.10 23.17
N PRO A 477 -6.49 13.20 23.91
CA PRO A 477 -6.01 13.33 25.29
C PRO A 477 -6.59 12.29 26.25
N ASP A 478 -7.86 11.93 26.13
CA ASP A 478 -8.47 10.90 26.99
C ASP A 478 -7.96 9.51 26.63
N PHE A 479 -7.71 9.24 25.34
CA PHE A 479 -6.98 8.07 24.90
C PHE A 479 -5.57 8.00 25.53
N CYS A 480 -4.84 9.12 25.59
CA CYS A 480 -3.51 9.18 26.23
C CYS A 480 -3.59 8.92 27.76
N LYS A 481 -4.61 9.45 28.44
CA LYS A 481 -4.84 9.17 29.87
C LYS A 481 -5.19 7.70 30.10
N ALA A 482 -6.05 7.13 29.25
CA ALA A 482 -6.42 5.72 29.27
C ALA A 482 -5.17 4.84 29.04
N LEU A 483 -4.34 5.19 28.06
CA LEU A 483 -3.08 4.50 27.78
C LEU A 483 -2.09 4.56 28.95
N THR A 484 -2.01 5.70 29.64
CA THR A 484 -1.18 5.86 30.84
C THR A 484 -1.70 5.01 32.01
N SER A 485 -3.03 4.93 32.17
CA SER A 485 -3.70 4.15 33.22
C SER A 485 -3.63 2.65 32.96
N ALA A 486 -3.67 2.22 31.69
CA ALA A 486 -3.49 0.84 31.27
C ALA A 486 -2.07 0.29 31.56
N GLY A 487 -1.10 1.19 31.80
CA GLY A 487 0.27 0.85 32.14
C GLY A 487 1.13 0.50 30.90
N PRO A 488 2.15 -0.37 31.06
CA PRO A 488 3.07 -0.72 29.99
C PRO A 488 2.36 -1.30 28.77
N SER A 489 2.53 -0.66 27.61
CA SER A 489 1.84 -0.98 26.36
C SER A 489 2.71 -0.72 25.13
N LEU A 490 2.32 -1.29 23.99
CA LEU A 490 2.86 -0.96 22.67
C LEU A 490 1.83 -0.13 21.89
N LEU A 491 2.22 1.04 21.40
CA LEU A 491 1.39 1.91 20.57
C LEU A 491 1.92 1.96 19.15
N LEU A 492 1.11 1.53 18.19
CA LEU A 492 1.40 1.51 16.76
C LEU A 492 0.68 2.68 16.09
N LEU A 493 1.43 3.63 15.54
CA LEU A 493 0.88 4.70 14.70
C LEU A 493 1.00 4.28 13.24
N ASP A 494 -0.07 3.72 12.68
CA ASP A 494 -0.07 3.09 11.36
C ASP A 494 -0.29 4.06 10.21
N GLU A 495 0.17 3.72 9.00
CA GLU A 495 0.10 4.56 7.79
C GLU A 495 0.60 6.00 8.00
N ALA A 496 1.69 6.14 8.78
CA ALA A 496 2.32 7.43 9.07
C ALA A 496 2.76 8.15 7.76
N PRO A 497 2.48 9.46 7.65
CA PRO A 497 2.65 10.21 6.41
C PRO A 497 4.13 10.40 6.04
N VAL A 498 4.43 10.31 4.74
CA VAL A 498 5.76 10.58 4.17
C VAL A 498 5.61 11.40 2.89
N SER A 499 6.32 12.52 2.78
CA SER A 499 6.15 13.51 1.72
C SER A 499 6.75 13.06 0.37
N VAL A 500 6.09 13.46 -0.74
CA VAL A 500 6.50 13.23 -2.13
C VAL A 500 6.73 14.58 -2.82
N GLY A 501 7.98 14.93 -3.15
CA GLY A 501 8.30 16.22 -3.82
C GLY A 501 9.52 16.96 -3.24
N ASP A 502 9.86 18.14 -3.79
CA ASP A 502 11.07 18.91 -3.42
C ASP A 502 10.96 19.65 -2.07
N GLN A 503 12.11 19.95 -1.44
CA GLN A 503 12.33 20.27 -0.01
C GLN A 503 11.64 21.52 0.60
N ASN A 504 10.69 22.18 -0.07
CA ASN A 504 10.25 23.53 0.33
C ASN A 504 8.90 23.64 1.09
N GLU A 505 8.24 22.53 1.43
CA GLU A 505 7.04 22.53 2.28
C GLU A 505 7.34 21.96 3.68
N ARG A 506 6.67 22.47 4.72
CA ARG A 506 6.82 21.97 6.11
C ARG A 506 6.64 20.45 6.12
N SER A 507 7.65 19.70 6.54
CA SER A 507 7.60 18.24 6.43
C SER A 507 6.58 17.65 7.38
N VAL A 508 5.54 17.03 6.82
CA VAL A 508 4.45 16.34 7.55
C VAL A 508 5.04 15.23 8.45
N GLU A 509 6.18 14.67 8.05
CA GLU A 509 6.98 13.72 8.84
C GLU A 509 7.40 14.29 10.19
N SER A 510 7.85 15.56 10.24
CA SER A 510 8.27 16.20 11.49
C SER A 510 7.09 16.44 12.43
N ASP A 511 5.90 16.71 11.87
CA ASP A 511 4.69 16.89 12.65
C ASP A 511 4.20 15.56 13.25
N ALA A 512 4.26 14.47 12.47
CA ALA A 512 3.94 13.12 12.93
C ALA A 512 4.95 12.62 14.00
N GLU A 513 6.25 12.87 13.82
CA GLU A 513 7.25 12.62 14.86
C GLU A 513 6.95 13.44 16.12
N GLY A 514 6.59 14.72 15.97
CA GLY A 514 6.22 15.60 17.08
C GLY A 514 5.01 15.09 17.87
N LEU A 515 4.00 14.55 17.20
CA LEU A 515 2.85 13.89 17.84
C LEU A 515 3.30 12.66 18.64
N ALA A 516 4.15 11.85 18.05
CA ALA A 516 4.65 10.64 18.69
C ALA A 516 5.56 10.96 19.89
N MET A 517 6.36 12.04 19.83
CA MET A 517 7.15 12.52 20.97
C MET A 517 6.26 13.01 22.12
N MET A 518 5.18 13.74 21.79
CA MET A 518 4.19 14.16 22.79
C MET A 518 3.59 12.94 23.52
N LEU A 519 3.18 11.92 22.76
CA LEU A 519 2.68 10.66 23.31
C LEU A 519 3.71 9.97 24.20
N ARG A 520 4.99 9.94 23.79
CA ARG A 520 6.08 9.34 24.57
C ARG A 520 6.24 10.05 25.92
N ASP A 521 6.20 11.37 25.90
CA ASP A 521 6.44 12.20 27.08
C ASP A 521 5.25 12.14 28.06
N PHE A 522 4.02 12.06 27.53
CA PHE A 522 2.81 11.92 28.33
C PHE A 522 2.58 10.49 28.85
N CYS A 523 2.93 9.46 28.07
CA CYS A 523 2.75 8.04 28.41
C CYS A 523 4.13 7.38 28.70
N PRO A 524 4.64 7.45 29.94
CA PRO A 524 6.03 7.06 30.25
C PRO A 524 6.30 5.55 30.13
N SER A 525 5.27 4.71 30.24
CA SER A 525 5.39 3.26 30.21
C SER A 525 5.19 2.65 28.82
N SER A 526 4.73 3.43 27.84
CA SER A 526 4.44 2.96 26.47
C SER A 526 5.66 3.03 25.55
N VAL A 527 5.75 2.09 24.62
CA VAL A 527 6.69 2.09 23.49
C VAL A 527 5.91 2.46 22.23
N ILE A 528 6.41 3.42 21.45
CA ILE A 528 5.68 3.95 20.29
C ILE A 528 6.41 3.56 19.00
N MET A 529 5.67 3.03 18.02
CA MET A 529 6.24 2.71 16.71
C MET A 529 5.45 3.40 15.61
N LEU A 530 6.12 4.20 14.79
CA LEU A 530 5.53 4.82 13.61
C LEU A 530 5.68 3.86 12.43
N LEU A 531 4.57 3.42 11.85
CA LEU A 531 4.56 2.48 10.74
C LEU A 531 4.28 3.22 9.44
N ALA A 532 5.19 3.11 8.48
CA ALA A 532 5.04 3.72 7.15
C ALA A 532 5.43 2.73 6.06
N ARG A 533 5.12 3.06 4.80
CA ARG A 533 5.57 2.23 3.65
C ARG A 533 6.98 2.56 3.20
N ARG A 534 7.43 3.80 3.41
CA ARG A 534 8.72 4.34 2.97
C ARG A 534 9.46 4.98 4.13
N PRO A 535 10.80 5.02 4.09
CA PRO A 535 11.57 5.78 5.06
C PRO A 535 11.21 7.28 4.97
N PRO A 536 10.97 7.96 6.11
CA PRO A 536 10.76 9.40 6.15
C PRO A 536 12.00 10.14 5.63
N ARG A 537 11.80 11.26 4.92
CA ARG A 537 12.91 12.07 4.38
C ARG A 537 13.63 12.87 5.46
N THR A 538 12.85 13.45 6.37
CA THR A 538 13.34 14.12 7.56
C THR A 538 12.93 13.31 8.78
N HIS A 539 13.91 12.86 9.56
CA HIS A 539 13.66 12.08 10.77
C HIS A 539 14.67 12.42 11.85
N SER A 540 14.19 12.50 13.09
CA SER A 540 15.02 12.65 14.29
C SER A 540 15.14 11.32 15.07
N ILE A 541 14.27 10.37 14.75
CA ILE A 541 14.20 9.02 15.34
C ILE A 541 14.80 8.03 14.34
N ASP A 542 15.30 6.89 14.85
CA ASP A 542 15.92 5.87 14.01
C ASP A 542 14.88 5.13 13.16
N VAL A 543 15.23 4.87 11.90
CA VAL A 543 14.35 4.26 10.89
C VAL A 543 14.76 2.83 10.59
N VAL A 544 13.83 1.91 10.80
CA VAL A 544 14.00 0.48 10.51
C VAL A 544 13.22 0.15 9.26
N ARG A 545 13.92 -0.18 8.17
CA ARG A 545 13.31 -0.62 6.92
C ARG A 545 13.26 -2.14 6.85
N LEU A 546 12.07 -2.69 6.64
CA LEU A 546 11.87 -4.09 6.31
C LEU A 546 12.00 -4.26 4.80
N GLU A 547 12.75 -5.27 4.39
CA GLU A 547 12.89 -5.71 3.00
C GLU A 547 12.39 -7.15 2.87
N PRO A 548 12.05 -7.62 1.65
CA PRO A 548 11.78 -9.04 1.42
C PRO A 548 12.90 -9.89 2.02
N LEU A 549 12.54 -11.04 2.60
CA LEU A 549 13.55 -11.96 3.09
C LEU A 549 14.43 -12.35 1.91
N ASP A 550 15.74 -12.35 2.12
CA ASP A 550 16.62 -13.02 1.19
C ASP A 550 16.46 -14.54 1.37
N GLU A 551 17.15 -15.31 0.54
CA GLU A 551 16.95 -16.76 0.55
C GLU A 551 17.48 -17.44 1.83
N ALA A 552 18.53 -16.90 2.46
CA ALA A 552 19.03 -17.43 3.73
C ALA A 552 18.10 -17.08 4.90
N ASP A 553 17.53 -15.88 4.92
CA ASP A 553 16.47 -15.52 5.86
C ASP A 553 15.22 -16.37 5.60
N THR A 554 14.87 -16.66 4.35
CA THR A 554 13.77 -17.58 4.00
C THR A 554 14.02 -18.98 4.54
N ARG A 555 15.24 -19.50 4.42
CA ARG A 555 15.62 -20.77 5.07
C ARG A 555 15.44 -20.71 6.58
N THR A 556 15.97 -19.66 7.20
CA THR A 556 15.91 -19.47 8.65
C THR A 556 14.46 -19.38 9.13
N TYR A 557 13.62 -18.67 8.38
CA TYR A 557 12.17 -18.61 8.57
C TYR A 557 11.55 -20.00 8.52
N LEU A 558 11.81 -20.78 7.45
CA LEU A 558 11.27 -22.12 7.25
C LEU A 558 11.73 -23.14 8.31
N LEU A 559 12.97 -23.03 8.80
CA LEU A 559 13.46 -23.87 9.89
C LEU A 559 12.73 -23.59 11.21
N ALA A 560 12.51 -22.32 11.51
CA ALA A 560 11.81 -21.89 12.71
C ALA A 560 10.27 -22.01 12.60
N HIS A 561 9.74 -22.17 11.38
CA HIS A 561 8.30 -22.23 11.15
C HIS A 561 7.71 -23.58 11.57
N PRO A 562 6.66 -23.61 12.42
CA PRO A 562 6.08 -24.84 12.97
C PRO A 562 5.41 -25.71 11.90
N ALA A 563 4.77 -25.10 10.90
CA ALA A 563 4.10 -25.83 9.81
C ALA A 563 5.03 -26.31 8.68
N ALA A 564 6.33 -26.02 8.73
CA ALA A 564 7.26 -26.41 7.67
C ALA A 564 7.68 -27.88 7.81
N GLY A 565 7.34 -28.71 6.81
CA GLY A 565 7.78 -30.09 6.72
C GLY A 565 9.27 -30.24 6.36
N SER A 566 9.78 -31.48 6.39
CA SER A 566 11.18 -31.79 6.01
C SER A 566 11.51 -31.40 4.57
N GLU A 567 10.54 -31.55 3.65
CA GLU A 567 10.68 -31.17 2.24
C GLU A 567 10.92 -29.66 2.08
N ALA A 568 10.10 -28.83 2.74
CA ALA A 568 10.21 -27.37 2.72
C ALA A 568 11.52 -26.85 3.35
N ARG A 569 12.06 -27.59 4.33
CA ARG A 569 13.32 -27.26 5.03
C ARG A 569 14.58 -27.69 4.27
N SER A 570 14.44 -28.49 3.22
CA SER A 570 15.56 -28.89 2.37
C SER A 570 16.12 -27.70 1.58
N SER A 571 17.42 -27.72 1.21
CA SER A 571 18.02 -26.65 0.40
C SER A 571 17.24 -26.38 -0.89
N ARG A 572 16.72 -27.44 -1.51
CA ARG A 572 15.86 -27.36 -2.70
C ARG A 572 14.51 -26.73 -2.39
N GLY A 573 13.83 -27.20 -1.34
CA GLY A 573 12.53 -26.66 -0.93
C GLY A 573 12.59 -25.17 -0.60
N VAL A 574 13.65 -24.73 0.08
CA VAL A 574 13.90 -23.31 0.37
C VAL A 574 14.00 -22.50 -0.93
N SER A 575 14.82 -22.93 -1.88
CA SER A 575 14.99 -22.20 -3.15
C SER A 575 13.69 -22.10 -3.95
N GLU A 576 12.91 -23.19 -4.00
CA GLU A 576 11.63 -23.23 -4.71
C GLU A 576 10.58 -22.33 -4.04
N ILE A 577 10.45 -22.42 -2.70
CA ILE A 577 9.53 -21.56 -1.94
C ILE A 577 9.94 -20.10 -2.07
N PHE A 578 11.22 -19.78 -1.96
CA PHE A 578 11.72 -18.42 -2.15
C PHE A 578 11.37 -17.89 -3.55
N ARG A 579 11.61 -18.69 -4.62
CA ARG A 579 11.27 -18.32 -6.00
C ARG A 579 9.76 -18.11 -6.19
N HIS A 580 8.92 -18.93 -5.56
CA HIS A 580 7.47 -18.83 -5.67
C HIS A 580 6.90 -17.62 -4.90
N THR A 581 7.55 -17.24 -3.78
CA THR A 581 7.02 -16.26 -2.82
C THR A 581 7.70 -14.90 -2.87
N ASP A 582 8.83 -14.77 -3.57
CA ASP A 582 9.72 -13.60 -3.57
C ASP A 582 10.23 -13.23 -2.16
N GLY A 583 10.33 -14.20 -1.26
CA GLY A 583 10.78 -13.96 0.13
C GLY A 583 9.79 -13.16 0.98
N LEU A 584 8.51 -13.14 0.60
CA LEU A 584 7.44 -12.46 1.36
C LEU A 584 6.85 -13.42 2.42
N PRO A 585 7.01 -13.16 3.74
CA PRO A 585 6.53 -14.05 4.81
C PRO A 585 5.07 -14.50 4.65
N GLY A 586 4.15 -13.56 4.39
CA GLY A 586 2.73 -13.91 4.26
C GLY A 586 2.42 -14.85 3.08
N ARG A 587 3.26 -14.86 2.03
CA ARG A 587 3.15 -15.82 0.92
C ARG A 587 3.84 -17.13 1.23
N ILE A 588 4.94 -17.09 1.97
CA ILE A 588 5.60 -18.31 2.49
C ILE A 588 4.59 -19.09 3.33
N ASP A 589 3.85 -18.43 4.22
CA ASP A 589 2.85 -19.07 5.06
C ASP A 589 1.71 -19.71 4.22
N ARG A 590 1.25 -19.02 3.16
CA ARG A 590 0.25 -19.56 2.21
C ARG A 590 0.81 -20.76 1.44
N ALA A 591 2.03 -20.67 0.93
CA ALA A 591 2.68 -21.77 0.22
C ALA A 591 2.86 -22.99 1.12
N LEU A 592 3.27 -22.79 2.38
CA LEU A 592 3.31 -23.85 3.39
C LEU A 592 1.92 -24.45 3.65
N GLY A 593 0.87 -23.63 3.68
CA GLY A 593 -0.51 -24.09 3.76
C GLY A 593 -0.89 -25.02 2.60
N THR A 594 -0.51 -24.66 1.36
CA THR A 594 -0.72 -25.48 0.16
C THR A 594 0.09 -26.77 0.19
N LEU A 595 1.36 -26.72 0.63
CA LEU A 595 2.25 -27.89 0.76
C LEU A 595 1.77 -28.92 1.79
N ARG A 596 0.77 -28.60 2.62
CA ARG A 596 0.09 -29.60 3.46
C ARG A 596 -0.76 -30.58 2.64
N VAL A 597 -1.11 -30.21 1.42
CA VAL A 597 -2.04 -30.95 0.54
C VAL A 597 -1.33 -31.44 -0.73
N VAL A 598 -0.31 -30.72 -1.21
CA VAL A 598 0.42 -31.03 -2.45
C VAL A 598 1.92 -31.16 -2.20
N SER A 599 2.63 -31.87 -3.08
CA SER A 599 4.10 -31.97 -3.03
C SER A 599 4.79 -30.69 -3.53
N LEU A 600 6.09 -30.50 -3.25
CA LEU A 600 6.84 -29.35 -3.82
C LEU A 600 6.78 -29.32 -5.35
N SER A 601 6.73 -30.49 -5.99
CA SER A 601 6.67 -30.63 -7.45
C SER A 601 5.34 -30.12 -8.03
N GLU A 602 4.27 -30.14 -7.22
CA GLU A 602 2.91 -29.74 -7.61
C GLU A 602 2.58 -28.30 -7.23
N LEU A 603 3.40 -27.66 -6.38
CA LEU A 603 3.31 -26.22 -6.12
C LEU A 603 3.41 -25.42 -7.44
N GLY A 604 4.13 -25.98 -8.42
CA GLY A 604 4.24 -25.47 -9.77
C GLY A 604 4.99 -24.14 -9.85
N PRO A 605 5.33 -23.69 -11.07
CA PRO A 605 5.83 -22.34 -11.26
C PRO A 605 4.73 -21.32 -10.92
N PRO A 606 5.10 -20.10 -10.48
CA PRO A 606 4.12 -19.07 -10.15
C PRO A 606 3.21 -18.78 -11.36
N THR A 607 1.96 -19.25 -11.34
CA THR A 607 1.01 -19.12 -12.46
C THR A 607 0.13 -17.87 -12.32
N SER A 608 -0.51 -17.44 -13.41
CA SER A 608 -1.40 -16.27 -13.41
C SER A 608 -2.67 -16.44 -12.57
N SER A 609 -3.04 -17.67 -12.21
CA SER A 609 -4.16 -17.90 -11.30
C SER A 609 -3.85 -17.37 -9.90
N ASP A 610 -2.60 -17.49 -9.44
CA ASP A 610 -2.12 -16.90 -8.17
C ASP A 610 -1.98 -15.37 -8.21
N LEU A 611 -1.89 -14.78 -9.41
CA LEU A 611 -1.85 -13.31 -9.61
C LEU A 611 -3.24 -12.66 -9.53
N THR A 612 -4.33 -13.44 -9.65
CA THR A 612 -5.72 -12.94 -9.63
C THR A 612 -6.52 -13.48 -8.45
N SER A 613 -6.18 -14.65 -7.91
CA SER A 613 -6.76 -15.22 -6.69
C SER A 613 -6.23 -14.59 -5.40
N SER A 614 -5.19 -13.76 -5.49
CA SER A 614 -4.44 -13.23 -4.34
C SER A 614 -5.06 -12.03 -3.64
N ILE A 615 -6.16 -11.47 -4.15
CA ILE A 615 -6.96 -10.47 -3.40
C ILE A 615 -7.81 -11.24 -2.39
N SER A 616 -7.19 -11.68 -1.29
CA SER A 616 -7.93 -12.15 -0.13
C SER A 616 -8.71 -10.98 0.47
N SER A 617 -9.87 -11.25 1.06
CA SER A 617 -10.73 -10.28 1.75
C SER A 617 -10.08 -9.54 2.93
N GLN A 618 -8.82 -9.84 3.27
CA GLN A 618 -8.07 -9.20 4.36
C GLN A 618 -7.07 -8.14 3.90
N ASP A 619 -6.65 -8.14 2.62
CA ASP A 619 -5.70 -7.16 2.09
C ASP A 619 -6.48 -6.06 1.35
N THR A 620 -6.96 -5.05 2.09
CA THR A 620 -7.61 -3.87 1.49
C THR A 620 -6.62 -3.15 0.59
N ILE A 621 -6.86 -3.18 -0.73
CA ILE A 621 -6.06 -2.42 -1.70
C ILE A 621 -6.15 -0.93 -1.32
N PRO A 622 -5.02 -0.22 -1.12
CA PRO A 622 -5.04 1.18 -0.74
C PRO A 622 -5.82 2.04 -1.72
N MET A 623 -6.65 2.94 -1.18
CA MET A 623 -7.34 3.94 -1.99
C MET A 623 -6.38 4.82 -2.81
N SER A 624 -5.15 5.05 -2.32
CA SER A 624 -4.12 5.79 -3.06
C SER A 624 -3.67 5.07 -4.33
N LEU A 625 -3.48 3.74 -4.28
CA LEU A 625 -3.14 2.93 -5.46
C LEU A 625 -4.31 2.87 -6.45
N ILE A 626 -5.53 2.69 -5.93
CA ILE A 626 -6.76 2.68 -6.75
C ILE A 626 -6.87 3.99 -7.51
N LYS A 627 -6.73 5.12 -6.81
CA LYS A 627 -6.81 6.46 -7.40
C LYS A 627 -5.72 6.69 -8.46
N ALA A 628 -4.45 6.42 -8.14
CA ALA A 628 -3.33 6.66 -9.05
C ALA A 628 -3.44 5.87 -10.37
N VAL A 629 -3.95 4.63 -10.31
CA VAL A 629 -4.18 3.81 -11.51
C VAL A 629 -5.46 4.23 -12.24
N SER A 630 -6.55 4.55 -11.54
CA SER A 630 -7.79 5.02 -12.18
C SER A 630 -7.58 6.29 -12.99
N GLU A 631 -6.77 7.23 -12.48
CA GLU A 631 -6.40 8.45 -13.22
C GLU A 631 -5.71 8.13 -14.56
N LEU A 632 -4.81 7.14 -14.60
CA LEU A 632 -4.16 6.72 -15.84
C LEU A 632 -5.10 5.96 -16.79
N VAL A 633 -6.05 5.21 -16.25
CA VAL A 633 -7.00 4.39 -17.04
C VAL A 633 -8.07 5.26 -17.70
N ASP A 634 -8.61 6.24 -16.98
CA ASP A 634 -9.71 7.08 -17.44
C ASP A 634 -9.26 8.28 -18.29
N SER A 635 -7.94 8.48 -18.41
CA SER A 635 -7.36 9.60 -19.14
C SER A 635 -7.45 9.47 -20.66
N ASN A 636 -7.71 10.62 -21.30
CA ASN A 636 -7.68 10.78 -22.74
C ASN A 636 -6.35 11.38 -23.26
N ASP A 637 -5.41 11.71 -22.38
CA ASP A 637 -4.11 12.26 -22.78
C ASP A 637 -3.22 11.18 -23.45
N PRO A 638 -2.65 11.43 -24.64
CA PRO A 638 -1.76 10.48 -25.30
C PRO A 638 -0.48 10.13 -24.52
N SER A 639 0.01 11.01 -23.63
CA SER A 639 1.17 10.72 -22.78
C SER A 639 0.78 9.73 -21.68
N GLU A 640 -0.31 9.99 -20.96
CA GLU A 640 -0.81 9.13 -19.89
C GLU A 640 -1.21 7.74 -20.41
N ARG A 641 -1.77 7.65 -21.64
CA ARG A 641 -2.03 6.36 -22.30
C ARG A 641 -0.76 5.53 -22.55
N ARG A 642 0.38 6.18 -22.80
CA ARG A 642 1.67 5.49 -22.95
C ARG A 642 2.29 5.11 -21.61
N SER A 643 2.08 5.93 -20.57
CA SER A 643 2.42 5.59 -19.19
C SER A 643 1.61 4.38 -18.72
N TRP A 644 0.31 4.31 -19.07
CA TRP A 644 -0.52 3.13 -18.84
C TRP A 644 -0.02 1.90 -19.61
N LEU A 645 0.34 2.04 -20.90
CA LEU A 645 0.95 0.92 -21.65
C LEU A 645 2.24 0.42 -21.00
N LEU A 646 3.13 1.32 -20.58
CA LEU A 646 4.37 0.98 -19.88
C LEU A 646 4.05 0.19 -18.59
N LEU A 647 3.09 0.66 -17.79
CA LEU A 647 2.70 -0.02 -16.55
C LEU A 647 2.11 -1.41 -16.80
N LYS A 648 1.27 -1.58 -17.82
CA LYS A 648 0.73 -2.91 -18.22
C LYS A 648 1.83 -3.89 -18.59
N VAL A 649 2.86 -3.42 -19.29
CA VAL A 649 4.00 -4.25 -19.71
C VAL A 649 4.86 -4.62 -18.49
N LEU A 650 5.14 -3.68 -17.61
CA LEU A 650 5.85 -3.93 -16.36
C LEU A 650 5.06 -4.83 -15.39
N ALA A 651 3.72 -4.82 -15.46
CA ALA A 651 2.89 -5.76 -14.71
C ALA A 651 3.08 -7.22 -15.14
N ILE A 652 3.34 -7.44 -16.44
CA ILE A 652 3.60 -8.75 -17.05
C ILE A 652 5.05 -9.20 -16.87
N LEU A 653 5.99 -8.27 -16.68
CA LEU A 653 7.42 -8.54 -16.48
C LEU A 653 7.78 -8.44 -14.98
N PRO A 654 7.68 -9.53 -14.20
CA PRO A 654 7.83 -9.50 -12.75
C PRO A 654 9.16 -8.94 -12.26
N HIS A 655 10.23 -9.14 -13.04
CA HIS A 655 11.58 -8.68 -12.69
C HIS A 655 11.91 -7.29 -13.26
N GLY A 656 10.94 -6.65 -13.92
CA GLY A 656 11.10 -5.35 -14.58
C GLY A 656 12.02 -5.41 -15.80
N GLU A 657 12.22 -4.29 -16.47
CA GLU A 657 13.05 -4.25 -17.69
C GLU A 657 13.63 -2.84 -17.93
N SER A 658 14.68 -2.75 -18.74
CA SER A 658 15.25 -1.47 -19.18
C SER A 658 14.30 -0.73 -20.12
N LEU A 659 14.25 0.60 -19.97
CA LEU A 659 13.46 1.45 -20.86
C LEU A 659 13.88 1.30 -22.33
N GLN A 660 15.17 1.06 -22.58
CA GLN A 660 15.72 0.88 -23.93
C GLN A 660 15.07 -0.31 -24.66
N ARG A 661 14.86 -1.43 -23.96
CA ARG A 661 14.22 -2.62 -24.51
C ARG A 661 12.71 -2.45 -24.66
N LEU A 662 12.07 -1.75 -23.72
CA LEU A 662 10.62 -1.49 -23.76
C LEU A 662 10.20 -0.42 -24.77
N LYS A 663 11.12 0.46 -25.20
CA LYS A 663 10.87 1.64 -26.05
C LYS A 663 9.99 1.36 -27.28
N ARG A 664 10.13 0.19 -27.90
CA ARG A 664 9.44 -0.19 -29.16
C ARG A 664 8.56 -1.43 -29.02
N ILE A 665 8.05 -1.73 -27.82
CA ILE A 665 7.14 -2.87 -27.65
C ILE A 665 5.85 -2.71 -28.48
N GLU A 666 5.39 -1.47 -28.68
CA GLU A 666 4.41 -1.12 -29.70
C GLU A 666 5.02 -0.10 -30.66
N HIS A 667 5.16 -0.48 -31.93
CA HIS A 667 5.74 0.35 -32.97
C HIS A 667 5.02 1.69 -33.14
N ASP A 668 3.68 1.68 -33.02
CA ASP A 668 2.84 2.87 -33.17
C ASP A 668 2.84 3.77 -31.92
N ASN A 669 3.25 3.25 -30.76
CA ASN A 669 3.20 3.94 -29.46
C ASN A 669 4.54 3.81 -28.71
N PRO A 670 5.61 4.51 -29.15
CA PRO A 670 6.91 4.41 -28.50
C PRO A 670 6.91 4.99 -27.08
N ILE A 671 7.63 4.32 -26.18
CA ILE A 671 7.77 4.72 -24.77
C ILE A 671 9.02 5.59 -24.59
N PHE A 672 8.90 6.71 -23.87
CA PHE A 672 9.95 7.69 -23.62
C PHE A 672 10.24 7.84 -22.11
N PRO A 673 11.40 8.42 -21.71
CA PRO A 673 11.78 8.58 -20.30
C PRO A 673 10.71 9.25 -19.43
N LYS A 674 10.06 10.29 -19.96
CA LYS A 674 8.96 11.00 -19.28
C LYS A 674 7.82 10.10 -18.78
N HIS A 675 7.53 8.99 -19.47
CA HIS A 675 6.47 8.07 -19.02
C HIS A 675 6.94 7.23 -17.82
N GLY A 676 8.24 6.91 -17.77
CA GLY A 676 8.84 6.25 -16.60
C GLY A 676 8.92 7.21 -15.40
N GLU A 677 9.25 8.49 -15.64
CA GLU A 677 9.23 9.54 -14.62
C GLU A 677 7.83 9.72 -14.04
N GLU A 678 6.80 9.81 -14.88
CA GLU A 678 5.40 9.92 -14.43
C GLU A 678 4.98 8.72 -13.56
N LEU A 679 5.30 7.49 -13.98
CA LEU A 679 4.99 6.30 -13.18
C LEU A 679 5.76 6.26 -11.84
N LEU A 680 6.97 6.84 -11.81
CA LEU A 680 7.78 6.93 -10.60
C LEU A 680 7.21 7.98 -9.64
N GLU A 681 6.76 9.13 -10.15
CA GLU A 681 6.12 10.19 -9.37
C GLU A 681 4.78 9.75 -8.78
N ARG A 682 4.02 8.91 -9.50
CA ARG A 682 2.76 8.29 -9.04
C ARG A 682 2.96 7.05 -8.15
N ASP A 683 4.20 6.70 -7.81
CA ASP A 683 4.55 5.54 -6.97
C ASP A 683 4.12 4.17 -7.53
N LEU A 684 3.99 4.05 -8.84
CA LEU A 684 3.56 2.82 -9.51
C LEU A 684 4.75 1.92 -9.91
N ILE A 685 5.97 2.47 -9.95
CA ILE A 685 7.20 1.72 -10.27
C ILE A 685 8.37 2.10 -9.35
N GLN A 686 9.40 1.25 -9.32
CA GLN A 686 10.68 1.47 -8.63
C GLN A 686 11.84 1.29 -9.63
N ILE A 687 12.98 1.91 -9.35
CA ILE A 687 14.20 1.76 -10.15
C ILE A 687 15.19 0.88 -9.40
N ARG A 688 15.62 -0.21 -10.05
CA ARG A 688 16.76 -1.02 -9.60
C ARG A 688 17.95 -0.73 -10.51
N THR A 689 19.13 -0.56 -9.91
CA THR A 689 20.40 -0.47 -10.63
C THR A 689 21.12 -1.80 -10.52
N SER A 690 21.59 -2.33 -11.65
CA SER A 690 22.43 -3.53 -11.61
C SER A 690 23.70 -3.23 -10.84
N ALA A 691 23.88 -3.91 -9.70
CA ALA A 691 25.02 -3.71 -8.81
C ALA A 691 25.95 -4.92 -8.87
N THR A 692 27.24 -4.68 -9.09
CA THR A 692 28.29 -5.67 -8.87
C THR A 692 28.58 -5.79 -7.37
N LEU A 693 28.63 -7.02 -6.84
CA LEU A 693 28.82 -7.31 -5.40
C LEU A 693 30.09 -6.67 -4.81
N ILE A 694 31.15 -6.56 -5.61
CA ILE A 694 32.41 -5.92 -5.23
C ILE A 694 32.69 -4.88 -6.31
N ARG A 695 32.64 -3.59 -5.94
CA ARG A 695 32.97 -2.50 -6.86
C ARG A 695 34.44 -2.60 -7.24
N HIS A 696 34.72 -2.73 -8.54
CA HIS A 696 36.05 -2.46 -9.05
C HIS A 696 36.39 -1.00 -8.74
N SER A 697 37.55 -0.76 -8.14
CA SER A 697 38.10 0.58 -8.02
C SER A 697 38.29 1.16 -9.42
N GLU A 698 37.68 2.34 -9.64
CA GLU A 698 37.88 3.24 -10.78
C GLU A 698 37.36 2.76 -12.15
N GLY A 699 36.04 2.71 -12.31
CA GLY A 699 35.38 2.70 -13.61
C GLY A 699 33.90 3.04 -13.48
N ALA A 700 33.47 4.19 -14.01
CA ALA A 700 32.06 4.52 -14.14
C ALA A 700 31.47 3.73 -15.31
N GLU A 701 31.20 2.44 -15.12
CA GLU A 701 30.35 1.72 -16.07
C GLU A 701 28.91 2.22 -15.92
N ASP A 702 28.27 2.54 -17.07
CA ASP A 702 26.88 2.95 -17.13
C ASP A 702 25.99 1.82 -16.58
N GLN A 703 25.54 1.98 -15.32
CA GLN A 703 24.65 1.04 -14.67
C GLN A 703 23.30 1.01 -15.40
N VAL A 704 22.92 -0.15 -15.91
CA VAL A 704 21.59 -0.35 -16.51
C VAL A 704 20.53 -0.15 -15.42
N LYS A 705 19.63 0.80 -15.66
CA LYS A 705 18.46 1.06 -14.81
C LYS A 705 17.30 0.17 -15.25
N ILE A 706 16.82 -0.66 -14.34
CA ILE A 706 15.69 -1.56 -14.54
C ILE A 706 14.46 -0.95 -13.86
N LEU A 707 13.40 -0.75 -14.63
CA LEU A 707 12.10 -0.27 -14.14
C LEU A 707 11.30 -1.47 -13.67
N VAL A 708 10.88 -1.50 -12.41
CA VAL A 708 10.17 -2.64 -11.81
C VAL A 708 8.86 -2.16 -11.21
N ALA A 709 7.74 -2.76 -11.60
CA ALA A 709 6.46 -2.53 -10.94
C ALA A 709 6.37 -3.42 -9.66
N PRO A 710 6.13 -2.84 -8.47
CA PRO A 710 5.93 -3.62 -7.25
C PRO A 710 4.76 -4.60 -7.40
N ARG A 711 4.89 -5.81 -6.84
CA ARG A 711 3.89 -6.88 -7.03
C ARG A 711 2.44 -6.46 -6.70
N PRO A 712 2.12 -5.66 -5.67
CA PRO A 712 0.76 -5.16 -5.44
C PRO A 712 0.21 -4.31 -6.59
N VAL A 713 1.06 -3.46 -7.18
CA VAL A 713 0.70 -2.67 -8.38
C VAL A 713 0.44 -3.62 -9.55
N ARG A 714 1.30 -4.63 -9.74
CA ARG A 714 1.13 -5.63 -10.80
C ARG A 714 -0.17 -6.41 -10.65
N ASP A 715 -0.45 -6.93 -9.46
CA ASP A 715 -1.62 -7.74 -9.15
C ASP A 715 -2.90 -6.90 -9.39
N TYR A 716 -2.93 -5.64 -8.92
CA TYR A 716 -4.04 -4.74 -9.19
C TYR A 716 -4.21 -4.41 -10.68
N VAL A 717 -3.12 -4.08 -11.39
CA VAL A 717 -3.16 -3.78 -12.84
C VAL A 717 -3.65 -4.99 -13.64
N LEU A 718 -3.14 -6.19 -13.34
CA LEU A 718 -3.57 -7.44 -13.98
C LEU A 718 -5.05 -7.73 -13.71
N SER A 719 -5.55 -7.44 -12.50
CA SER A 719 -6.98 -7.63 -12.16
C SER A 719 -7.93 -6.75 -12.98
N ARG A 720 -7.44 -5.62 -13.51
CA ARG A 720 -8.21 -4.68 -14.35
C ARG A 720 -8.16 -5.02 -15.85
N MET A 721 -7.32 -5.97 -16.25
CA MET A 721 -7.11 -6.32 -17.66
C MET A 721 -7.84 -7.62 -18.05
N PRO A 722 -8.49 -7.69 -19.22
CA PRO A 722 -9.07 -8.93 -19.71
C PRO A 722 -7.97 -9.94 -20.12
N GLN A 723 -8.20 -11.23 -19.86
CA GLN A 723 -7.22 -12.30 -20.13
C GLN A 723 -6.69 -12.30 -21.58
N LYS A 724 -7.54 -11.96 -22.56
CA LYS A 724 -7.16 -11.87 -23.98
C LYS A 724 -6.09 -10.79 -24.24
N GLU A 725 -6.18 -9.65 -23.53
CA GLU A 725 -5.20 -8.57 -23.64
C GLU A 725 -3.87 -8.97 -22.98
N ILE A 726 -3.96 -9.61 -21.81
CA ILE A 726 -2.81 -10.17 -21.10
C ILE A 726 -2.05 -11.14 -22.01
N ASP A 727 -2.73 -12.11 -22.61
CA ASP A 727 -2.12 -13.09 -23.51
C ASP A 727 -1.49 -12.43 -24.74
N ALA A 728 -2.11 -11.36 -25.28
CA ALA A 728 -1.56 -10.62 -26.41
C ALA A 728 -0.25 -9.89 -26.03
N LEU A 729 -0.21 -9.24 -24.87
CA LEU A 729 0.97 -8.54 -24.37
C LEU A 729 2.10 -9.51 -23.99
N VAL A 730 1.80 -10.66 -23.39
CA VAL A 730 2.79 -11.73 -23.13
C VAL A 730 3.46 -12.16 -24.42
N ARG A 731 2.68 -12.35 -25.49
CA ARG A 731 3.23 -12.72 -26.80
C ARG A 731 4.08 -11.60 -27.42
N LYS A 732 3.71 -10.32 -27.22
CA LYS A 732 4.53 -9.18 -27.65
C LYS A 732 5.84 -9.11 -26.86
N ALA A 733 5.78 -9.31 -25.54
CA ALA A 733 6.94 -9.34 -24.66
C ALA A 733 7.90 -10.49 -25.03
N ALA A 734 7.38 -11.68 -25.37
CA ALA A 734 8.20 -12.79 -25.87
C ALA A 734 8.98 -12.40 -27.14
N SER A 735 8.39 -11.61 -28.04
CA SER A 735 9.08 -11.12 -29.24
C SER A 735 10.26 -10.17 -28.94
N LEU A 736 10.29 -9.53 -27.77
CA LEU A 736 11.44 -8.71 -27.34
C LEU A 736 12.69 -9.56 -27.09
N TYR A 737 12.52 -10.82 -26.68
CA TYR A 737 13.61 -11.74 -26.35
C TYR A 737 13.89 -12.74 -27.47
N PHE A 738 12.86 -13.21 -28.19
CA PHE A 738 12.98 -14.28 -29.17
C PHE A 738 12.82 -13.83 -30.63
N GLY A 739 12.53 -12.55 -30.87
CA GLY A 739 12.29 -11.96 -32.19
C GLY A 739 10.87 -12.16 -32.71
N GLU A 740 10.38 -11.32 -33.64
CA GLU A 740 8.97 -11.30 -34.05
C GLU A 740 8.49 -12.59 -34.75
N SER A 741 9.40 -13.32 -35.39
CA SER A 741 9.11 -14.53 -36.16
C SER A 741 9.15 -15.82 -35.34
N TRP A 742 9.22 -15.74 -34.01
CA TRP A 742 9.35 -16.92 -33.15
C TRP A 742 8.22 -17.95 -33.35
N ARG A 743 7.02 -17.49 -33.72
CA ARG A 743 5.87 -18.38 -33.99
C ARG A 743 5.97 -19.18 -35.28
N VAL A 744 6.84 -18.77 -36.20
CA VAL A 744 7.05 -19.42 -37.49
C VAL A 744 8.30 -20.33 -37.44
N GLY A 745 8.86 -20.55 -36.24
CA GLY A 745 10.02 -21.43 -36.02
C GLY A 745 11.39 -20.76 -36.20
N HIS A 746 11.45 -19.46 -36.50
CA HIS A 746 12.71 -18.70 -36.61
C HIS A 746 13.00 -17.90 -35.33
N ALA A 747 13.07 -18.58 -34.20
CA ALA A 747 13.37 -17.97 -32.92
C ALA A 747 14.88 -17.99 -32.62
N SER A 748 15.38 -16.91 -32.02
CA SER A 748 16.72 -16.87 -31.42
C SER A 748 16.73 -15.95 -30.21
N LEU A 749 17.46 -16.34 -29.16
CA LEU A 749 17.59 -15.49 -27.97
C LEU A 749 18.43 -14.25 -28.33
N ARG A 750 17.81 -13.08 -28.28
CA ARG A 750 18.49 -11.80 -28.51
C ARG A 750 19.44 -11.49 -27.35
N LYS A 751 20.55 -10.83 -27.67
CA LYS A 751 21.52 -10.37 -26.67
C LYS A 751 20.81 -9.54 -25.58
N LEU A 752 20.99 -9.95 -24.33
CA LEU A 752 20.46 -9.23 -23.17
C LEU A 752 21.40 -8.08 -22.81
N ASP A 753 20.86 -7.05 -22.17
CA ASP A 753 21.60 -5.85 -21.79
C ASP A 753 22.41 -6.11 -20.50
N GLY A 754 23.51 -6.86 -20.60
CA GLY A 754 24.40 -7.19 -19.47
C GLY A 754 25.03 -8.59 -19.57
N PRO A 755 26.04 -8.91 -18.75
CA PRO A 755 26.63 -10.25 -18.69
C PRO A 755 25.65 -11.28 -18.11
N LEU A 756 25.50 -12.41 -18.81
CA LEU A 756 24.64 -13.56 -18.47
C LEU A 756 25.04 -14.29 -17.18
N THR A 757 26.19 -13.94 -16.63
CA THR A 757 26.85 -14.53 -15.47
C THR A 757 26.73 -13.67 -14.21
N SER A 758 26.03 -12.54 -14.28
CA SER A 758 25.88 -11.63 -13.13
C SER A 758 24.83 -12.10 -12.12
N ASP A 759 25.05 -11.77 -10.84
CA ASP A 759 24.14 -12.09 -9.72
C ASP A 759 22.75 -11.45 -9.86
N ASP A 760 22.64 -10.36 -10.61
CA ASP A 760 21.38 -9.67 -10.91
C ASP A 760 20.66 -10.36 -12.09
N GLY A 761 20.45 -11.67 -11.98
CA GLY A 761 19.81 -12.52 -13.00
C GLY A 761 18.37 -12.11 -13.37
N SER A 762 17.88 -10.97 -12.92
CA SER A 762 16.58 -10.37 -13.24
C SER A 762 16.31 -10.33 -14.75
N LEU A 763 17.30 -9.97 -15.56
CA LEU A 763 17.18 -9.94 -17.03
C LEU A 763 16.98 -11.34 -17.65
N LEU A 764 17.52 -12.38 -17.00
CA LEU A 764 17.36 -13.77 -17.45
C LEU A 764 16.04 -14.37 -16.97
N GLN A 765 15.50 -13.91 -15.84
CA GLN A 765 14.24 -14.43 -15.31
C GLN A 765 13.01 -14.01 -16.14
N ASN A 766 13.04 -12.89 -16.85
CA ASN A 766 11.92 -12.49 -17.71
C ASN A 766 11.66 -13.48 -18.87
N PRO A 767 12.67 -13.89 -19.68
CA PRO A 767 12.51 -14.98 -20.65
C PRO A 767 11.96 -16.27 -20.03
N HIS A 768 12.46 -16.67 -18.85
CA HIS A 768 11.95 -17.83 -18.11
C HIS A 768 10.44 -17.67 -17.83
N PHE A 769 10.06 -16.57 -17.17
CA PHE A 769 8.66 -16.31 -16.82
C PHE A 769 7.74 -16.31 -18.06
N LEU A 770 8.17 -15.71 -19.16
CA LEU A 770 7.38 -15.65 -20.39
C LEU A 770 7.21 -17.03 -21.04
N VAL A 771 8.27 -17.84 -21.12
CA VAL A 771 8.19 -19.21 -21.65
C VAL A 771 7.27 -20.07 -20.81
N THR A 772 7.45 -20.06 -19.48
CA THR A 772 6.63 -20.84 -18.55
C THR A 772 5.16 -20.41 -18.60
N ARG A 773 4.89 -19.11 -18.74
CA ARG A 773 3.53 -18.58 -18.91
C ARG A 773 2.88 -19.01 -20.22
N LEU A 774 3.64 -19.01 -21.31
CA LEU A 774 3.15 -19.51 -22.60
C LEU A 774 2.87 -21.01 -22.54
N LEU A 775 3.70 -21.80 -21.85
CA LEU A 775 3.45 -23.23 -21.62
C LEU A 775 2.20 -23.46 -20.74
N ALA A 776 1.99 -22.65 -19.70
CA ALA A 776 0.84 -22.80 -18.81
C ALA A 776 -0.50 -22.37 -19.46
N ALA A 777 -0.48 -21.67 -20.60
CA ALA A 777 -1.69 -21.19 -21.25
C ALA A 777 -2.51 -22.35 -21.85
N PRO A 778 -3.82 -22.48 -21.52
CA PRO A 778 -4.67 -23.56 -22.06
C PRO A 778 -4.76 -23.56 -23.59
N SER A 779 -4.52 -22.42 -24.25
CA SER A 779 -4.51 -22.32 -25.70
C SER A 779 -3.33 -23.05 -26.36
N THR A 780 -2.22 -23.24 -25.63
CA THR A 780 -0.98 -23.81 -26.16
C THR A 780 -1.14 -25.29 -26.50
N TRP A 781 -1.88 -26.03 -25.66
CA TRP A 781 -2.08 -27.46 -25.78
C TRP A 781 -3.26 -27.86 -26.68
N ARG A 782 -3.91 -26.91 -27.36
CA ARG A 782 -5.08 -27.22 -28.22
C ARG A 782 -4.70 -27.95 -29.50
N THR A 783 -3.58 -27.59 -30.12
CA THR A 783 -3.08 -28.23 -31.34
C THR A 783 -1.57 -28.43 -31.26
N ASN A 784 -1.04 -29.39 -32.01
CA ASN A 784 0.40 -29.61 -32.11
C ASN A 784 1.11 -28.38 -32.72
N GLU A 785 0.46 -27.73 -33.70
CA GLU A 785 0.93 -26.48 -34.32
C GLU A 785 1.01 -25.30 -33.34
N SER A 786 0.16 -25.24 -32.32
CA SER A 786 0.23 -24.20 -31.28
C SER A 786 1.28 -24.50 -30.21
N ALA A 787 1.51 -25.78 -29.91
CA ALA A 787 2.45 -26.20 -28.88
C ALA A 787 3.91 -26.15 -29.36
N ALA A 788 4.18 -26.56 -30.61
CA ALA A 788 5.54 -26.71 -31.12
C ALA A 788 6.39 -25.41 -31.03
N PRO A 789 5.91 -24.22 -31.45
CA PRO A 789 6.71 -22.99 -31.35
C PRO A 789 7.05 -22.62 -29.90
N VAL A 790 6.16 -22.88 -28.95
CA VAL A 790 6.39 -22.58 -27.52
C VAL A 790 7.38 -23.56 -26.91
N LEU A 791 7.31 -24.84 -27.28
CA LEU A 791 8.28 -25.85 -26.85
C LEU A 791 9.68 -25.58 -27.44
N ASP A 792 9.76 -25.12 -28.68
CA ASP A 792 11.02 -24.75 -29.31
C ASP A 792 11.64 -23.50 -28.67
N LEU A 793 10.83 -22.51 -28.27
CA LEU A 793 11.30 -21.39 -27.45
C LEU A 793 11.96 -21.89 -26.15
N CYS A 794 11.30 -22.82 -25.45
CA CYS A 794 11.82 -23.39 -24.22
C CYS A 794 13.18 -24.06 -24.46
N LYS A 795 13.31 -24.89 -25.50
CA LYS A 795 14.58 -25.52 -25.86
C LYS A 795 15.66 -24.50 -26.15
N ILE A 796 15.40 -23.52 -27.04
CA ILE A 796 16.36 -22.49 -27.43
C ILE A 796 16.87 -21.75 -26.20
N TYR A 797 15.96 -21.37 -25.31
CA TYR A 797 16.32 -20.68 -24.08
C TYR A 797 17.16 -21.55 -23.14
N THR A 798 16.74 -22.79 -22.86
CA THR A 798 17.50 -23.72 -22.00
C THR A 798 18.88 -24.09 -22.56
N SER A 799 19.01 -24.23 -23.89
CA SER A 799 20.29 -24.47 -24.55
C SER A 799 21.21 -23.25 -24.43
N ALA A 800 20.68 -22.04 -24.65
CA ALA A 800 21.45 -20.81 -24.49
C ALA A 800 21.95 -20.62 -23.05
N LEU A 801 21.15 -20.99 -22.05
CA LEU A 801 21.58 -20.98 -20.64
C LEU A 801 22.71 -21.98 -20.38
N LEU A 802 22.61 -23.19 -20.96
CA LEU A 802 23.64 -24.22 -20.81
C LEU A 802 24.96 -23.80 -21.49
N GLU A 803 24.88 -23.22 -22.68
CA GLU A 803 26.03 -22.68 -23.43
C GLU A 803 26.68 -21.51 -22.68
N ALA A 804 25.89 -20.62 -22.09
CA ALA A 804 26.36 -19.54 -21.24
C ALA A 804 26.86 -20.01 -19.85
N THR A 805 26.95 -21.32 -19.60
CA THR A 805 27.35 -21.93 -18.32
C THR A 805 26.51 -21.51 -17.11
N ASN A 806 25.26 -21.11 -17.34
CA ASN A 806 24.28 -20.75 -16.31
C ASN A 806 23.43 -21.97 -15.96
N TYR A 807 24.07 -22.93 -15.30
CA TYR A 807 23.50 -24.25 -15.02
C TYR A 807 22.34 -24.16 -14.04
N ARG A 808 22.41 -23.24 -13.07
CA ARG A 808 21.37 -23.06 -12.06
C ARG A 808 20.03 -22.65 -12.68
N ASN A 809 20.02 -21.62 -13.54
CA ASN A 809 18.79 -21.22 -14.22
C ASN A 809 18.35 -22.26 -15.23
N CYS A 810 19.28 -22.92 -15.93
CA CYS A 810 18.93 -23.99 -16.88
C CYS A 810 18.18 -25.14 -16.18
N ALA A 811 18.69 -25.63 -15.04
CA ALA A 811 18.03 -26.67 -14.25
C ALA A 811 16.63 -26.24 -13.78
N THR A 812 16.51 -25.00 -13.30
CA THR A 812 15.25 -24.41 -12.85
C THR A 812 14.19 -24.39 -13.96
N VAL A 813 14.53 -23.84 -15.13
CA VAL A 813 13.62 -23.72 -16.28
C VAL A 813 13.21 -25.10 -16.79
N CYS A 814 14.15 -26.05 -16.84
CA CYS A 814 13.83 -27.42 -17.28
C CYS A 814 12.83 -28.09 -16.32
N ARG A 815 12.99 -27.94 -15.00
CA ARG A 815 12.05 -28.47 -14.00
C ARG A 815 10.65 -27.87 -14.19
N ASP A 816 10.57 -26.54 -14.28
CA ASP A 816 9.29 -25.83 -14.45
C ASP A 816 8.57 -26.22 -15.74
N ALA A 817 9.31 -26.33 -16.85
CA ALA A 817 8.76 -26.77 -18.12
C ALA A 817 8.27 -28.23 -18.06
N LEU A 818 9.06 -29.15 -17.48
CA LEU A 818 8.73 -30.57 -17.37
C LEU A 818 7.51 -30.82 -16.47
N ALA A 819 7.25 -29.95 -15.50
CA ALA A 819 6.06 -29.99 -14.65
C ALA A 819 4.77 -29.60 -15.40
N ILE A 820 4.86 -28.71 -16.40
CA ILE A 820 3.69 -28.25 -17.17
C ILE A 820 3.41 -29.14 -18.38
N ILE A 821 4.45 -29.62 -19.09
CA ILE A 821 4.27 -30.40 -20.31
C ILE A 821 3.48 -31.69 -19.99
N PRO A 822 2.44 -32.07 -20.75
CA PRO A 822 1.71 -33.32 -20.52
C PRO A 822 2.64 -34.55 -20.55
N VAL A 823 2.39 -35.55 -19.69
CA VAL A 823 3.28 -36.72 -19.52
C VAL A 823 3.23 -37.66 -20.73
N ASP A 824 2.04 -37.87 -21.29
CA ASP A 824 1.81 -38.86 -22.34
C ASP A 824 2.07 -38.31 -23.77
N ASP A 825 2.26 -37.00 -23.92
CA ASP A 825 2.47 -36.32 -25.21
C ASP A 825 3.86 -35.66 -25.30
N PHE A 826 4.32 -35.34 -26.52
CA PHE A 826 5.57 -34.59 -26.78
C PHE A 826 6.86 -35.20 -26.22
N VAL A 827 6.95 -36.54 -26.15
CA VAL A 827 8.08 -37.30 -25.57
C VAL A 827 9.46 -36.77 -25.99
N ALA A 828 9.70 -36.52 -27.27
CA ALA A 828 11.00 -36.03 -27.76
C ALA A 828 11.40 -34.65 -27.17
N HIS A 829 10.42 -33.78 -26.92
CA HIS A 829 10.65 -32.48 -26.29
C HIS A 829 10.99 -32.64 -24.81
N ARG A 830 10.24 -33.49 -24.10
CA ARG A 830 10.52 -33.83 -22.70
C ARG A 830 11.91 -34.44 -22.54
N GLU A 831 12.26 -35.43 -23.36
CA GLU A 831 13.58 -36.07 -23.31
C GLU A 831 14.73 -35.09 -23.55
N THR A 832 14.55 -34.11 -24.45
CA THR A 832 15.55 -33.06 -24.68
C THR A 832 15.78 -32.23 -23.42
N LEU A 833 14.70 -31.79 -22.77
CA LEU A 833 14.77 -31.03 -21.51
C LEU A 833 15.35 -31.88 -20.36
N GLU A 834 15.03 -33.17 -20.28
CA GLU A 834 15.60 -34.08 -19.29
C GLU A 834 17.13 -34.25 -19.46
N ILE A 835 17.64 -34.27 -20.70
CA ILE A 835 19.08 -34.29 -20.98
C ILE A 835 19.74 -32.99 -20.48
N LEU A 836 19.14 -31.83 -20.78
CA LEU A 836 19.66 -30.53 -20.36
C LEU A 836 19.63 -30.38 -18.84
N LEU A 837 18.56 -30.85 -18.20
CA LEU A 837 18.42 -30.91 -16.75
C LEU A 837 19.53 -31.77 -16.14
N ALA A 838 19.69 -33.01 -16.60
CA ALA A 838 20.71 -33.93 -16.06
C ALA A 838 22.13 -33.37 -16.18
N LYS A 839 22.45 -32.74 -17.33
CA LYS A 839 23.74 -32.04 -17.53
C LYS A 839 23.94 -30.91 -16.53
N SER A 840 22.92 -30.09 -16.32
CA SER A 840 22.98 -28.94 -15.40
C SER A 840 23.13 -29.39 -13.95
N LEU A 841 22.38 -30.41 -13.52
CA LEU A 841 22.46 -30.98 -12.17
C LEU A 841 23.85 -31.56 -11.88
N ARG A 842 24.46 -32.25 -12.86
CA ARG A 842 25.83 -32.73 -12.72
C ARG A 842 26.81 -31.59 -12.47
N MET A 843 26.65 -30.46 -13.18
CA MET A 843 27.54 -29.30 -13.03
C MET A 843 27.33 -28.59 -11.69
N LEU A 844 26.11 -28.57 -11.17
CA LEU A 844 25.79 -28.01 -9.85
C LEU A 844 26.23 -28.88 -8.67
N GLY A 845 26.60 -30.14 -8.92
CA GLY A 845 26.98 -31.11 -7.89
C GLY A 845 25.81 -31.93 -7.31
N GLU A 846 24.61 -31.82 -7.89
CA GLU A 846 23.42 -32.63 -7.52
C GLU A 846 23.48 -34.03 -8.18
N HIS A 847 24.54 -34.77 -7.87
CA HIS A 847 24.89 -36.01 -8.58
C HIS A 847 23.87 -37.14 -8.42
N ASP A 848 23.19 -37.24 -7.27
CA ASP A 848 22.17 -38.28 -7.04
C ASP A 848 20.95 -38.13 -7.95
N GLU A 849 20.42 -36.91 -8.09
CA GLU A 849 19.29 -36.63 -8.99
C GLU A 849 19.71 -36.78 -10.46
N ALA A 850 20.91 -36.31 -10.81
CA ALA A 850 21.48 -36.48 -12.14
C ALA A 850 21.64 -37.97 -12.51
N ARG A 851 22.10 -38.81 -11.58
CA ARG A 851 22.21 -40.28 -11.76
C ARG A 851 20.87 -40.90 -12.12
N ALA A 852 19.82 -40.63 -11.33
CA ALA A 852 18.49 -41.18 -11.58
C ALA A 852 17.95 -40.80 -12.98
N LEU A 853 18.18 -39.55 -13.40
CA LEU A 853 17.82 -39.09 -14.74
C LEU A 853 18.63 -39.79 -15.83
N TYR A 854 19.95 -39.94 -15.67
CA TYR A 854 20.77 -40.64 -16.66
C TYR A 854 20.39 -42.12 -16.80
N GLU A 855 20.13 -42.82 -15.68
CA GLU A 855 19.64 -44.20 -15.68
C GLU A 855 18.29 -44.33 -16.41
N LYS A 856 17.39 -43.34 -16.26
CA LYS A 856 16.13 -43.28 -17.01
C LYS A 856 16.38 -43.06 -18.52
N LEU A 857 17.20 -42.08 -18.88
CA LEU A 857 17.47 -41.71 -20.27
C LEU A 857 18.19 -42.81 -21.06
N LEU A 858 18.99 -43.64 -20.40
CA LEU A 858 19.74 -44.75 -21.02
C LEU A 858 18.89 -45.99 -21.34
N LYS A 859 17.64 -46.07 -20.85
CA LYS A 859 16.72 -47.17 -21.19
C LYS A 859 16.25 -47.13 -22.65
N ASN A 860 16.27 -45.96 -23.28
CA ASN A 860 15.80 -45.75 -24.64
C ASN A 860 16.95 -45.79 -25.66
N GLU A 861 16.73 -46.34 -26.86
CA GLU A 861 17.70 -46.27 -27.95
C GLU A 861 17.81 -44.87 -28.53
N ARG A 862 19.04 -44.42 -28.82
CA ARG A 862 19.33 -43.04 -29.23
C ARG A 862 20.42 -42.96 -30.30
N PRO A 863 20.47 -41.86 -31.07
CA PRO A 863 21.59 -41.54 -31.93
C PRO A 863 22.93 -41.65 -31.21
N ARG A 864 23.95 -42.14 -31.93
CA ARG A 864 25.27 -42.49 -31.38
C ARG A 864 25.94 -41.33 -30.65
N ASP A 865 25.85 -40.14 -31.19
CA ASP A 865 26.36 -38.88 -30.66
C ASP A 865 25.68 -38.49 -29.33
N VAL A 866 24.34 -38.49 -29.30
CA VAL A 866 23.56 -38.18 -28.09
C VAL A 866 23.83 -39.22 -27.00
N LYS A 867 23.87 -40.51 -27.36
CA LYS A 867 24.18 -41.60 -26.44
C LYS A 867 25.60 -41.48 -25.86
N THR A 868 26.58 -41.11 -26.69
CA THR A 868 27.97 -40.87 -26.24
C THR A 868 28.03 -39.71 -25.24
N SER A 869 27.32 -38.61 -25.51
CA SER A 869 27.25 -37.46 -24.61
C SER A 869 26.62 -37.81 -23.26
N ILE A 870 25.52 -38.57 -23.26
CA ILE A 870 24.84 -39.03 -22.05
C ILE A 870 25.76 -39.94 -21.23
N LEU A 871 26.36 -40.95 -21.85
CA LEU A 871 27.25 -41.89 -21.17
C LEU A 871 28.49 -41.19 -20.59
N LEU A 872 29.08 -40.22 -21.30
CA LEU A 872 30.21 -39.45 -20.77
C LEU A 872 29.82 -38.64 -19.54
N ASN A 873 28.69 -37.91 -19.59
CA ASN A 873 28.24 -37.13 -18.44
C ASN A 873 27.83 -38.05 -17.28
N TYR A 874 27.26 -39.23 -17.57
CA TYR A 874 26.95 -40.23 -16.55
C TYR A 874 28.22 -40.78 -15.88
N ALA A 875 29.27 -41.08 -16.66
CA ALA A 875 30.57 -41.50 -16.12
C ALA A 875 31.19 -40.42 -15.22
N LEU A 876 31.16 -39.14 -15.64
CA LEU A 876 31.64 -38.01 -14.83
C LEU A 876 30.81 -37.83 -13.54
N CYS A 877 29.49 -38.09 -13.61
CA CYS A 877 28.61 -38.06 -12.45
C CYS A 877 28.98 -39.14 -11.43
N LEU A 878 29.14 -40.39 -11.91
CA LEU A 878 29.55 -41.52 -11.08
C LEU A 878 30.96 -41.35 -10.50
N GLN A 879 31.89 -40.76 -11.27
CA GLN A 879 33.24 -40.42 -10.79
C GLN A 879 33.16 -39.46 -9.59
N SER A 880 32.28 -38.44 -9.67
CA SER A 880 32.11 -37.46 -8.59
C SER A 880 31.45 -38.07 -7.34
N LEU A 881 30.70 -39.18 -7.51
CA LEU A 881 30.14 -39.99 -6.42
C LEU A 881 31.10 -41.10 -5.92
N GLU A 882 32.31 -41.18 -6.49
CA GLU A 882 33.30 -42.24 -6.21
C GLU A 882 32.77 -43.67 -6.49
N ASP A 883 31.77 -43.82 -7.37
CA ASP A 883 31.18 -45.11 -7.73
C ASP A 883 32.03 -45.82 -8.79
N SER A 884 32.60 -46.97 -8.44
CA SER A 884 33.43 -47.82 -9.32
C SER A 884 32.82 -48.13 -10.70
N SER A 885 31.49 -48.10 -10.81
CA SER A 885 30.75 -48.29 -12.06
C SER A 885 31.11 -47.25 -13.13
N ALA A 886 31.64 -46.08 -12.73
CA ALA A 886 32.12 -45.04 -13.64
C ALA A 886 33.14 -45.56 -14.66
N MET A 887 34.03 -46.47 -14.24
CA MET A 887 35.05 -47.07 -15.12
C MET A 887 34.42 -47.90 -16.23
N ASP A 888 33.36 -48.64 -15.94
CA ASP A 888 32.69 -49.48 -16.92
C ASP A 888 31.87 -48.65 -17.91
N VAL A 889 31.24 -47.56 -17.44
CA VAL A 889 30.58 -46.58 -18.32
C VAL A 889 31.61 -45.86 -19.20
N ALA A 890 32.77 -45.48 -18.67
CA ALA A 890 33.85 -44.85 -19.43
C ALA A 890 34.39 -45.78 -20.54
N LYS A 891 34.56 -47.08 -20.28
CA LYS A 891 34.92 -48.07 -21.31
C LYS A 891 33.86 -48.13 -22.42
N GLN A 892 32.58 -48.02 -22.09
CA GLN A 892 31.51 -47.96 -23.10
C GLN A 892 31.61 -46.70 -23.98
N VAL A 893 31.94 -45.54 -23.41
CA VAL A 893 32.19 -44.30 -24.17
C VAL A 893 33.34 -44.48 -25.16
N ILE A 894 34.45 -45.09 -24.72
CA ILE A 894 35.62 -45.37 -25.58
C ILE A 894 35.24 -46.32 -26.72
N ALA A 895 34.48 -47.38 -26.43
CA ALA A 895 34.01 -48.32 -27.45
C ALA A 895 33.09 -47.64 -28.49
N LEU A 896 32.22 -46.73 -28.04
CA LEU A 896 31.30 -45.99 -28.90
C LEU A 896 31.97 -44.90 -29.73
N ALA A 897 33.00 -44.22 -29.25
CA ALA A 897 33.59 -43.08 -29.94
C ALA A 897 35.13 -42.96 -29.77
N PRO A 898 35.93 -43.96 -30.19
CA PRO A 898 37.33 -44.14 -29.78
C PRO A 898 38.31 -43.01 -30.18
N LYS A 899 37.98 -42.21 -31.19
CA LYS A 899 38.83 -41.09 -31.67
C LYS A 899 38.32 -39.71 -31.28
N SER A 900 37.27 -39.64 -30.45
CA SER A 900 36.64 -38.38 -30.07
C SER A 900 37.27 -37.75 -28.82
N ALA A 901 37.00 -36.46 -28.59
CA ALA A 901 37.29 -35.79 -27.33
C ALA A 901 36.68 -36.53 -26.12
N ALA A 902 35.47 -37.09 -26.28
CA ALA A 902 34.79 -37.87 -25.25
C ALA A 902 35.57 -39.13 -24.85
N ALA A 903 36.25 -39.78 -25.78
CA ALA A 903 37.09 -40.94 -25.47
C ALA A 903 38.35 -40.57 -24.69
N LEU A 904 38.97 -39.42 -24.98
CA LEU A 904 40.12 -38.94 -24.19
C LEU A 904 39.72 -38.57 -22.77
N GLN A 905 38.57 -37.91 -22.59
CA GLN A 905 38.01 -37.65 -21.26
C GLN A 905 37.66 -38.96 -20.53
N ALA A 906 37.06 -39.94 -21.21
CA ALA A 906 36.76 -41.23 -20.60
C ALA A 906 38.02 -42.00 -20.18
N GLN A 907 39.12 -41.89 -20.93
CA GLN A 907 40.41 -42.45 -20.54
C GLN A 907 40.96 -41.77 -19.27
N SER A 908 40.77 -40.46 -19.11
CA SER A 908 41.21 -39.75 -17.90
C SER A 908 40.43 -40.19 -16.67
N ILE A 909 39.11 -40.39 -16.78
CA ILE A 909 38.26 -40.89 -15.68
C ILE A 909 38.79 -42.24 -15.17
N ILE A 910 39.12 -43.16 -16.08
CA ILE A 910 39.65 -44.49 -15.72
C ILE A 910 40.98 -44.34 -14.95
N LEU A 911 41.89 -43.47 -15.41
CA LEU A 911 43.20 -43.27 -14.79
C LEU A 911 43.12 -42.55 -13.43
N GLU A 912 42.19 -41.61 -13.28
CA GLU A 912 41.97 -40.89 -12.03
C GLU A 912 41.37 -41.80 -10.95
N MET A 913 40.51 -42.76 -11.32
CA MET A 913 39.88 -43.69 -10.36
C MET A 913 40.73 -44.90 -9.99
N GLN A 914 41.76 -45.24 -10.77
CA GLN A 914 42.60 -46.42 -10.52
C GLN A 914 43.72 -46.18 -9.49
N GLU A 915 43.92 -44.94 -9.00
CA GLU A 915 44.98 -44.54 -8.05
C GLU A 915 46.36 -45.18 -8.30
N GLU A 916 46.78 -45.28 -9.57
CA GLU A 916 48.11 -45.82 -9.93
C GLU A 916 49.22 -44.77 -9.71
N ALA A 917 50.39 -45.19 -9.21
CA ALA A 917 51.55 -44.32 -8.98
C ALA A 917 52.10 -43.60 -10.23
N ASP A 918 51.78 -44.07 -11.44
CA ASP A 918 52.17 -43.48 -12.74
C ASP A 918 51.03 -42.70 -13.43
N SER A 919 49.92 -42.44 -12.71
CA SER A 919 48.73 -41.80 -13.27
C SER A 919 49.02 -40.38 -13.79
N SER A 920 49.83 -39.58 -13.08
CA SER A 920 50.16 -38.19 -13.48
C SER A 920 50.93 -38.10 -14.81
N ALA A 921 51.84 -39.03 -15.11
CA ALA A 921 52.59 -39.03 -16.37
C ALA A 921 51.73 -39.51 -17.55
N LYS A 922 50.80 -40.45 -17.30
CA LYS A 922 49.81 -40.90 -18.29
C LYS A 922 48.79 -39.78 -18.61
N LEU A 923 48.33 -39.04 -17.60
CA LEU A 923 47.43 -37.89 -17.79
C LEU A 923 48.10 -36.78 -18.62
N LEU A 924 49.39 -36.50 -18.40
CA LEU A 924 50.13 -35.53 -19.22
C LEU A 924 50.22 -35.93 -20.71
N LYS A 925 50.34 -37.24 -21.01
CA LYS A 925 50.30 -37.71 -22.41
C LYS A 925 48.95 -37.48 -23.06
N ILE A 926 47.86 -37.68 -22.32
CA ILE A 926 46.49 -37.41 -22.80
C ILE A 926 46.30 -35.91 -22.98
N GLU A 927 46.82 -35.08 -22.07
CA GLU A 927 46.78 -33.61 -22.16
C GLU A 927 47.43 -33.11 -23.45
N ILE A 928 48.67 -33.56 -23.75
CA ILE A 928 49.40 -33.19 -24.96
C ILE A 928 48.65 -33.62 -26.22
N GLU A 929 48.09 -34.83 -26.23
CA GLU A 929 47.33 -35.34 -27.36
C GLU A 929 46.01 -34.56 -27.57
N ALA A 930 45.34 -34.17 -26.48
CA ALA A 930 44.14 -33.34 -26.53
C ALA A 930 44.44 -31.96 -27.14
N ARG A 931 45.51 -31.28 -26.69
CA ARG A 931 45.96 -30.00 -27.26
C ARG A 931 46.32 -30.12 -28.74
N LYS A 932 47.05 -31.17 -29.12
CA LYS A 932 47.45 -31.41 -30.52
C LYS A 932 46.24 -31.59 -31.45
N ARG A 933 45.14 -32.13 -30.93
CA ARG A 933 43.88 -32.32 -31.66
C ARG A 933 42.92 -31.12 -31.59
N GLY A 934 43.28 -30.05 -30.88
CA GLY A 934 42.41 -28.89 -30.66
C GLY A 934 41.24 -29.17 -29.72
N TYR A 935 41.38 -30.13 -28.80
CA TYR A 935 40.37 -30.44 -27.78
C TYR A 935 40.67 -29.68 -26.48
N ASP A 936 40.58 -28.35 -26.54
CA ASP A 936 41.02 -27.46 -25.47
C ASP A 936 40.26 -27.65 -24.16
N THR A 937 38.95 -27.91 -24.18
CA THR A 937 38.16 -28.18 -22.97
C THR A 937 38.64 -29.43 -22.22
N VAL A 938 39.00 -30.50 -22.93
CA VAL A 938 39.50 -31.74 -22.32
C VAL A 938 40.90 -31.51 -21.75
N ALA A 939 41.78 -30.84 -22.52
CA ALA A 939 43.11 -30.50 -22.06
C ALA A 939 43.09 -29.57 -20.83
N ASN A 940 42.20 -28.58 -20.81
CA ASN A 940 42.01 -27.67 -19.68
C ASN A 940 41.59 -28.41 -18.41
N ASN A 941 40.62 -29.32 -18.51
CA ASN A 941 40.16 -30.10 -17.37
C ASN A 941 41.25 -31.06 -16.84
N LEU A 942 42.07 -31.65 -17.72
CA LEU A 942 43.21 -32.48 -17.33
C LEU A 942 44.30 -31.70 -16.59
N VAL A 943 44.59 -30.47 -17.02
CA VAL A 943 45.54 -29.59 -16.29
C VAL A 943 44.98 -29.26 -14.91
N LEU A 944 43.68 -28.97 -14.82
CA LEU A 944 43.03 -28.69 -13.54
C LEU A 944 43.11 -29.89 -12.60
N SER A 945 42.94 -31.14 -13.05
CA SER A 945 43.07 -32.32 -12.17
C SER A 945 44.52 -32.62 -11.81
N ARG A 946 45.45 -32.60 -12.78
CA ARG A 946 46.88 -32.84 -12.54
C ARG A 946 47.49 -31.89 -11.51
N THR A 947 47.15 -30.60 -11.60
CA THR A 947 47.71 -29.56 -10.72
C THR A 947 47.28 -29.66 -9.25
N ASP A 948 46.31 -30.52 -8.90
CA ASP A 948 46.01 -30.83 -7.49
C ASP A 948 47.06 -31.74 -6.84
N THR A 949 47.77 -32.54 -7.65
CA THR A 949 48.73 -33.55 -7.19
C THR A 949 50.20 -33.16 -7.34
N THR A 950 50.49 -32.14 -8.16
CA THR A 950 51.87 -31.75 -8.50
C THR A 950 52.51 -30.83 -7.44
N THR A 951 53.68 -31.24 -6.93
CA THR A 951 54.53 -30.48 -5.99
C THR A 951 55.41 -29.41 -6.66
N ASP A 952 55.60 -29.45 -7.98
CA ASP A 952 56.31 -28.41 -8.73
C ASP A 952 55.42 -27.18 -8.94
N ASN A 953 55.93 -26.03 -8.51
CA ASN A 953 55.16 -24.81 -8.33
C ASN A 953 55.20 -23.87 -9.56
N LEU A 954 56.33 -23.81 -10.27
CA LEU A 954 56.52 -22.90 -11.41
C LEU A 954 55.83 -23.42 -12.69
N GLU A 955 56.01 -24.70 -13.01
CA GLU A 955 55.39 -25.32 -14.18
C GLU A 955 53.85 -25.34 -14.07
N ALA A 956 53.34 -25.61 -12.87
CA ALA A 956 51.91 -25.63 -12.60
C ALA A 956 51.26 -24.24 -12.73
N SER A 957 51.94 -23.18 -12.26
CA SER A 957 51.44 -21.80 -12.39
C SER A 957 51.37 -21.35 -13.86
N SER A 958 52.39 -21.68 -14.67
CA SER A 958 52.36 -21.43 -16.12
C SER A 958 51.24 -22.20 -16.83
N ALA A 959 51.04 -23.47 -16.47
CA ALA A 959 49.98 -24.30 -17.04
C ALA A 959 48.58 -23.76 -16.69
N LEU A 960 48.36 -23.32 -15.45
CA LEU A 960 47.09 -22.71 -15.03
C LEU A 960 46.81 -21.38 -15.75
N LYS A 961 47.83 -20.55 -15.97
CA LYS A 961 47.70 -19.31 -16.75
C LYS A 961 47.31 -19.59 -18.21
N GLN A 962 47.86 -20.65 -18.81
CA GLN A 962 47.46 -21.10 -20.15
C GLN A 962 46.00 -21.58 -20.18
N VAL A 963 45.54 -22.31 -19.16
CA VAL A 963 44.12 -22.71 -19.03
C VAL A 963 43.22 -21.48 -18.97
N TYR A 964 43.57 -20.48 -18.15
CA TYR A 964 42.78 -19.24 -18.05
C TYR A 964 42.64 -18.52 -19.40
N LEU A 965 43.75 -18.34 -20.13
CA LEU A 965 43.75 -17.66 -21.42
C LEU A 965 42.94 -18.41 -22.49
N THR A 966 43.12 -19.73 -22.55
CA THR A 966 42.38 -20.56 -23.53
C THR A 966 40.89 -20.62 -23.20
N ALA A 967 40.52 -20.80 -21.94
CA ALA A 967 39.11 -20.80 -21.52
C ALA A 967 38.42 -19.45 -21.75
N THR A 968 39.12 -18.34 -21.56
CA THR A 968 38.59 -17.00 -21.84
C THR A 968 38.38 -16.78 -23.35
N ALA A 969 39.27 -17.32 -24.19
CA ALA A 969 39.12 -17.25 -25.65
C ALA A 969 37.95 -18.11 -26.16
N ASP A 970 37.64 -19.20 -25.46
CA ASP A 970 36.55 -20.13 -25.78
C ASP A 970 35.20 -19.74 -25.14
N ASP A 971 35.11 -18.59 -24.46
CA ASP A 971 33.93 -18.13 -23.71
C ASP A 971 33.44 -19.14 -22.65
N ASP A 972 34.39 -19.83 -21.97
CA ASP A 972 34.15 -20.78 -20.88
C ASP A 972 34.52 -20.16 -19.52
N PRO A 973 33.62 -19.38 -18.89
CA PRO A 973 33.89 -18.73 -17.62
C PRO A 973 34.03 -19.74 -16.47
N TYR A 974 33.43 -20.92 -16.56
CA TYR A 974 33.53 -21.96 -15.54
C TYR A 974 34.96 -22.48 -15.41
N THR A 975 35.57 -22.86 -16.53
CA THR A 975 36.95 -23.35 -16.56
C THR A 975 37.94 -22.23 -16.25
N ALA A 976 37.72 -21.02 -16.76
CA ALA A 976 38.55 -19.85 -16.47
C ALA A 976 38.57 -19.51 -14.96
N ALA A 977 37.40 -19.48 -14.32
CA ALA A 977 37.27 -19.19 -12.89
C ALA A 977 37.98 -20.25 -12.01
N ARG A 978 37.86 -21.54 -12.37
CA ARG A 978 38.55 -22.64 -11.66
C ARG A 978 40.07 -22.50 -11.76
N ALA A 979 40.58 -22.16 -12.94
CA ALA A 979 42.00 -21.94 -13.15
C ALA A 979 42.52 -20.75 -12.34
N MET A 980 41.78 -19.63 -12.33
CA MET A 980 42.17 -18.42 -11.61
C MET A 980 42.23 -18.65 -10.09
N VAL A 981 41.24 -19.33 -9.49
CA VAL A 981 41.27 -19.62 -8.05
C VAL A 981 42.48 -20.47 -7.67
N LYS A 982 42.80 -21.50 -8.46
CA LYS A 982 43.99 -22.33 -8.22
C LYS A 982 45.29 -21.56 -8.40
N LEU A 983 45.38 -20.74 -9.44
CA LEU A 983 46.54 -19.90 -9.73
C LEU A 983 46.80 -18.93 -8.57
N ALA A 984 45.77 -18.17 -8.15
CA ALA A 984 45.87 -17.24 -7.04
C ALA A 984 46.23 -17.93 -5.71
N ALA A 985 45.63 -19.08 -5.42
CA ALA A 985 45.93 -19.83 -4.20
C ALA A 985 47.39 -20.30 -4.14
N ARG A 986 48.01 -20.62 -5.29
CA ARG A 986 49.43 -20.95 -5.39
C ARG A 986 50.31 -19.71 -5.26
N SER A 987 50.01 -18.65 -6.00
CA SER A 987 50.76 -17.38 -5.93
C SER A 987 50.80 -16.82 -4.51
N ILE A 988 49.69 -16.82 -3.77
CA ILE A 988 49.64 -16.35 -2.37
C ILE A 988 50.51 -17.21 -1.45
N ARG A 989 50.56 -18.54 -1.65
CA ARG A 989 51.44 -19.43 -0.86
C ARG A 989 52.92 -19.22 -1.15
N GLU A 990 53.26 -18.84 -2.39
CA GLU A 990 54.65 -18.72 -2.86
C GLU A 990 55.25 -17.33 -2.60
N THR A 991 54.53 -16.27 -2.98
CA THR A 991 55.04 -14.89 -2.99
C THR A 991 54.35 -13.97 -1.99
N GLY A 992 53.18 -14.38 -1.46
CA GLY A 992 52.37 -13.55 -0.55
C GLY A 992 51.64 -12.39 -1.22
N THR A 993 51.80 -12.19 -2.53
CA THR A 993 51.22 -11.07 -3.30
C THR A 993 50.62 -11.56 -4.63
N ILE A 994 49.63 -10.84 -5.14
CA ILE A 994 49.00 -11.08 -6.45
C ILE A 994 48.98 -9.78 -7.26
N GLU A 995 49.09 -9.87 -8.59
CA GLU A 995 48.95 -8.70 -9.47
C GLU A 995 47.52 -8.15 -9.43
N SER A 996 47.34 -6.84 -9.57
CA SER A 996 46.02 -6.19 -9.49
C SER A 996 45.01 -6.71 -10.53
N GLY A 997 45.48 -7.09 -11.72
CA GLY A 997 44.65 -7.70 -12.76
C GLY A 997 44.14 -9.09 -12.35
N ASP A 998 45.02 -9.92 -11.81
CA ASP A 998 44.70 -11.27 -11.34
C ASP A 998 43.80 -11.25 -10.10
N LEU A 999 43.93 -10.22 -9.24
CA LEU A 999 43.00 -9.97 -8.15
C LEU A 999 41.58 -9.67 -8.65
N ASN A 1000 41.45 -8.82 -9.68
CA ASN A 1000 40.14 -8.54 -10.29
C ASN A 1000 39.51 -9.81 -10.88
N HIS A 1001 40.31 -10.64 -11.58
CA HIS A 1001 39.83 -11.91 -12.11
C HIS A 1001 39.43 -12.90 -11.01
N LEU A 1002 40.15 -12.95 -9.88
CA LEU A 1002 39.80 -13.76 -8.72
C LEU A 1002 38.47 -13.29 -8.08
N ILE A 1003 38.25 -11.98 -8.00
CA ILE A 1003 36.99 -11.40 -7.54
C ILE A 1003 35.84 -11.78 -8.48
N SER A 1004 36.03 -11.70 -9.79
CA SER A 1004 35.03 -12.14 -10.78
C SER A 1004 34.75 -13.64 -10.69
N ALA A 1005 35.77 -14.47 -10.45
CA ALA A 1005 35.60 -15.91 -10.23
C ALA A 1005 34.79 -16.20 -8.95
N TYR A 1006 35.06 -15.47 -7.86
CA TYR A 1006 34.28 -15.55 -6.63
C TYR A 1006 32.81 -15.19 -6.87
N GLN A 1007 32.53 -14.09 -7.59
CA GLN A 1007 31.17 -13.65 -7.92
C GLN A 1007 30.43 -14.69 -8.78
N TYR A 1008 31.09 -15.24 -9.81
CA TYR A 1008 30.51 -16.29 -10.64
C TYR A 1008 30.15 -17.55 -9.82
N PHE A 1009 31.05 -18.01 -8.95
CA PHE A 1009 30.78 -19.17 -8.09
C PHE A 1009 29.72 -18.90 -7.02
N TYR A 1010 29.63 -17.66 -6.55
CA TYR A 1010 28.57 -17.21 -5.65
C TYR A 1010 27.19 -17.27 -6.35
N GLY A 1011 27.07 -16.72 -7.56
CA GLY A 1011 25.81 -16.69 -8.32
C GLY A 1011 25.28 -18.06 -8.72
N GLU A 1012 26.16 -18.93 -9.24
CA GLU A 1012 25.84 -20.30 -9.64
C GLU A 1012 25.74 -21.29 -8.46
N ARG A 1013 26.16 -20.89 -7.25
CA ARG A 1013 26.13 -21.69 -6.00
C ARG A 1013 27.01 -22.94 -6.00
N PHE A 1014 28.20 -22.85 -6.56
CA PHE A 1014 29.15 -23.97 -6.50
C PHE A 1014 29.82 -24.06 -5.11
N SER A 1015 29.19 -24.73 -4.15
CA SER A 1015 29.61 -24.76 -2.72
C SER A 1015 31.12 -24.97 -2.49
N SER A 1016 31.72 -25.97 -3.14
CA SER A 1016 33.14 -26.31 -2.98
C SER A 1016 34.08 -25.26 -3.62
N LEU A 1017 33.80 -24.89 -4.88
CA LEU A 1017 34.58 -23.90 -5.63
C LEU A 1017 34.48 -22.50 -5.02
N PHE A 1018 33.28 -22.13 -4.57
CA PHE A 1018 33.00 -20.92 -3.82
C PHE A 1018 33.83 -20.86 -2.54
N SER A 1019 33.85 -21.94 -1.76
CA SER A 1019 34.61 -22.00 -0.51
C SER A 1019 36.12 -21.89 -0.75
N SER A 1020 36.61 -22.45 -1.87
CA SER A 1020 38.01 -22.31 -2.30
C SER A 1020 38.36 -20.87 -2.69
N ALA A 1021 37.49 -20.19 -3.46
CA ALA A 1021 37.66 -18.80 -3.84
C ALA A 1021 37.64 -17.88 -2.60
N HIS A 1022 36.66 -18.08 -1.70
CA HIS A 1022 36.56 -17.35 -0.44
C HIS A 1022 37.85 -17.49 0.39
N LYS A 1023 38.33 -18.72 0.60
CA LYS A 1023 39.54 -18.97 1.39
C LYS A 1023 40.76 -18.26 0.82
N THR A 1024 40.89 -18.26 -0.50
CA THR A 1024 41.99 -17.60 -1.21
C THR A 1024 41.94 -16.08 -1.03
N LEU A 1025 40.76 -15.46 -1.23
CA LEU A 1025 40.56 -14.02 -1.00
C LEU A 1025 40.73 -13.63 0.46
N TRP A 1026 40.25 -14.45 1.41
CA TRP A 1026 40.40 -14.20 2.83
C TRP A 1026 41.86 -14.13 3.23
N ASN A 1027 42.66 -15.12 2.84
CA ASN A 1027 44.09 -15.16 3.17
C ASN A 1027 44.82 -13.94 2.60
N LEU A 1028 44.43 -13.46 1.42
CA LEU A 1028 45.01 -12.26 0.81
C LEU A 1028 44.65 -10.99 1.59
N PHE A 1029 43.38 -10.76 1.90
CA PHE A 1029 42.98 -9.55 2.64
C PHE A 1029 43.46 -9.57 4.09
N GLU A 1030 43.55 -10.76 4.70
CA GLU A 1030 44.12 -10.97 6.04
C GLU A 1030 45.62 -10.63 6.07
N SER A 1031 46.39 -11.02 5.04
CA SER A 1031 47.82 -10.68 4.96
C SER A 1031 48.08 -9.17 4.74
N HIS A 1032 47.15 -8.47 4.08
CA HIS A 1032 47.23 -7.03 3.84
C HIS A 1032 46.62 -6.18 4.97
N GLY A 1033 45.99 -6.81 5.98
CA GLY A 1033 45.26 -6.09 7.03
C GLY A 1033 44.04 -5.31 6.52
N ASP A 1034 43.47 -5.70 5.37
CA ASP A 1034 42.34 -5.01 4.75
C ASP A 1034 41.01 -5.44 5.38
N VAL A 1035 40.75 -4.87 6.56
CA VAL A 1035 39.56 -5.19 7.36
C VAL A 1035 38.26 -4.87 6.62
N ARG A 1036 38.24 -3.87 5.74
CA ARG A 1036 37.04 -3.48 4.98
C ARG A 1036 36.65 -4.56 3.99
N ASN A 1037 37.60 -5.07 3.22
CA ASN A 1037 37.33 -6.15 2.28
C ASN A 1037 37.05 -7.49 2.99
N LEU A 1038 37.68 -7.76 4.14
CA LEU A 1038 37.34 -8.92 4.98
C LEU A 1038 35.88 -8.87 5.47
N LEU A 1039 35.40 -7.72 5.93
CA LEU A 1039 34.00 -7.54 6.36
C LEU A 1039 33.02 -7.75 5.20
N SER A 1040 33.34 -7.22 4.01
CA SER A 1040 32.53 -7.42 2.80
C SER A 1040 32.49 -8.89 2.40
N LEU A 1041 33.64 -9.55 2.36
CA LEU A 1041 33.77 -10.96 2.02
C LEU A 1041 33.06 -11.86 3.04
N PHE A 1042 33.19 -11.55 4.33
CA PHE A 1042 32.50 -12.27 5.41
C PHE A 1042 30.98 -12.21 5.22
N ARG A 1043 30.41 -11.02 5.02
CA ARG A 1043 28.96 -10.84 4.87
C ARG A 1043 28.39 -11.69 3.74
N HIS A 1044 29.01 -11.63 2.56
CA HIS A 1044 28.52 -12.39 1.40
C HIS A 1044 28.73 -13.90 1.56
N SER A 1045 29.84 -14.35 2.15
CA SER A 1045 30.08 -15.78 2.32
C SER A 1045 29.31 -16.43 3.46
N SER A 1046 29.12 -15.71 4.58
CA SER A 1046 28.22 -16.11 5.66
C SER A 1046 26.82 -16.42 5.13
N PHE A 1047 26.30 -15.59 4.22
CA PHE A 1047 24.99 -15.79 3.61
C PHE A 1047 24.85 -17.16 2.91
N ILE A 1048 25.80 -17.54 2.05
CA ILE A 1048 25.76 -18.82 1.34
C ILE A 1048 25.96 -20.02 2.28
N TRP A 1049 26.86 -19.91 3.26
CA TRP A 1049 27.06 -21.00 4.22
C TRP A 1049 25.80 -21.28 5.03
N ARG A 1050 25.11 -20.24 5.49
CA ARG A 1050 23.82 -20.37 6.20
C ARG A 1050 22.73 -20.97 5.31
N LEU A 1051 22.71 -20.64 4.01
CA LEU A 1051 21.79 -21.24 3.05
C LEU A 1051 22.00 -22.76 2.93
N HIS A 1052 23.24 -23.22 2.96
CA HIS A 1052 23.58 -24.65 2.95
C HIS A 1052 23.56 -25.32 4.34
N GLY A 1053 23.31 -24.56 5.41
CA GLY A 1053 23.38 -25.06 6.78
C GLY A 1053 24.80 -25.33 7.30
N ASP A 1054 25.83 -24.74 6.68
CA ASP A 1054 27.24 -24.86 7.04
C ASP A 1054 27.65 -23.76 8.06
N GLU A 1055 26.89 -23.65 9.15
CA GLU A 1055 27.10 -22.63 10.20
C GLU A 1055 28.44 -22.82 10.93
N ALA A 1056 28.95 -24.06 11.00
CA ALA A 1056 30.26 -24.35 11.56
C ALA A 1056 31.39 -23.66 10.80
N ARG A 1057 31.29 -23.52 9.47
CA ARG A 1057 32.28 -22.78 8.68
C ARG A 1057 32.19 -21.29 8.95
N GLU A 1058 30.99 -20.74 9.10
CA GLU A 1058 30.78 -19.34 9.46
C GLU A 1058 31.50 -19.00 10.79
N GLU A 1059 31.35 -19.83 11.81
CA GLU A 1059 31.95 -19.64 13.13
C GLU A 1059 33.48 -19.50 13.08
N ILE A 1060 34.16 -20.29 12.23
CA ILE A 1060 35.62 -20.21 12.03
C ILE A 1060 36.02 -18.80 11.59
N TYR A 1061 35.29 -18.23 10.64
CA TYR A 1061 35.61 -16.91 10.08
C TYR A 1061 35.19 -15.76 11.00
N VAL A 1062 34.15 -15.94 11.82
CA VAL A 1062 33.82 -15.00 12.91
C VAL A 1062 34.99 -14.92 13.89
N LYS A 1063 35.50 -16.07 14.37
CA LYS A 1063 36.63 -16.13 15.31
C LYS A 1063 37.89 -15.49 14.73
N LYS A 1064 38.19 -15.76 13.45
CA LYS A 1064 39.31 -15.11 12.75
C LYS A 1064 39.17 -13.59 12.70
N LEU A 1065 37.99 -13.09 12.33
CA LEU A 1065 37.76 -11.65 12.20
C LEU A 1065 37.77 -10.93 13.56
N ILE A 1066 37.26 -11.58 14.62
CA ILE A 1066 37.43 -11.11 16.01
C ILE A 1066 38.92 -10.99 16.35
N GLY A 1067 39.73 -11.99 16.02
CA GLY A 1067 41.17 -11.97 16.25
C GLY A 1067 41.88 -10.81 15.54
N THR A 1068 41.54 -10.55 14.28
CA THR A 1068 42.18 -9.53 13.45
C THR A 1068 41.72 -8.10 13.77
N ALA A 1069 40.45 -7.92 14.18
CA ALA A 1069 39.83 -6.60 14.31
C ALA A 1069 38.99 -6.42 15.59
N ARG A 1070 39.53 -6.80 16.76
CA ARG A 1070 38.83 -6.66 18.07
C ARG A 1070 38.25 -5.27 18.34
N HIS A 1071 38.92 -4.21 17.89
CA HIS A 1071 38.46 -2.82 18.09
C HIS A 1071 37.07 -2.57 17.48
N ILE A 1072 36.70 -3.30 16.42
CA ILE A 1072 35.40 -3.15 15.76
C ILE A 1072 34.24 -3.54 16.68
N LEU A 1073 34.45 -4.48 17.61
CA LEU A 1073 33.41 -4.94 18.56
C LEU A 1073 32.88 -3.82 19.47
N THR A 1074 33.62 -2.72 19.61
CA THR A 1074 33.21 -1.55 20.40
C THR A 1074 32.39 -0.53 19.59
N THR A 1075 32.31 -0.71 18.26
CA THR A 1075 31.57 0.17 17.36
C THR A 1075 30.06 0.05 17.62
N ASN A 1076 29.38 1.19 17.69
CA ASN A 1076 27.93 1.23 17.82
C ASN A 1076 27.27 0.72 16.52
N VAL A 1077 26.38 -0.27 16.64
CA VAL A 1077 25.65 -0.88 15.52
C VAL A 1077 24.84 0.16 14.74
N LEU A 1078 24.35 1.21 15.41
CA LEU A 1078 23.56 2.29 14.81
C LEU A 1078 24.37 3.20 13.88
N SER A 1079 25.69 3.31 14.07
CA SER A 1079 26.59 4.14 13.25
C SER A 1079 27.49 3.33 12.32
N ALA A 1080 27.44 2.00 12.42
CA ALA A 1080 28.28 1.10 11.64
C ALA A 1080 27.79 1.01 10.19
N ASP A 1081 28.71 0.87 9.25
CA ASP A 1081 28.35 0.48 7.89
C ASP A 1081 27.72 -0.92 7.89
N GLN A 1082 26.96 -1.24 6.84
CA GLN A 1082 26.15 -2.46 6.77
C GLN A 1082 26.96 -3.75 6.95
N ASN A 1083 28.22 -3.79 6.48
CA ASN A 1083 29.07 -4.97 6.61
C ASN A 1083 29.56 -5.14 8.05
N THR A 1084 29.97 -4.03 8.68
CA THR A 1084 30.34 -3.99 10.10
C THR A 1084 29.17 -4.36 11.01
N ALA A 1085 27.99 -3.79 10.77
CA ALA A 1085 26.79 -4.06 11.55
C ALA A 1085 26.37 -5.55 11.46
N TYR A 1086 26.47 -6.15 10.27
CA TYR A 1086 26.22 -7.59 10.07
C TYR A 1086 27.20 -8.45 10.89
N PHE A 1087 28.50 -8.13 10.83
CA PHE A 1087 29.50 -8.86 11.63
C PHE A 1087 29.29 -8.72 13.14
N LEU A 1088 29.03 -7.51 13.63
CA LEU A 1088 28.81 -7.26 15.07
C LEU A 1088 27.68 -8.11 15.65
N LEU A 1089 26.62 -8.28 14.88
CA LEU A 1089 25.50 -9.11 15.26
C LEU A 1089 25.88 -10.59 15.38
N ARG A 1090 26.67 -11.10 14.44
CA ARG A 1090 27.15 -12.50 14.46
C ARG A 1090 28.22 -12.73 15.52
N ALA A 1091 29.05 -11.74 15.79
CA ALA A 1091 30.09 -11.83 16.81
C ALA A 1091 29.53 -11.83 18.24
N ARG A 1092 28.35 -11.21 18.49
CA ARG A 1092 27.74 -11.15 19.83
C ARG A 1092 27.35 -12.51 20.40
N ASP A 1093 26.89 -13.43 19.56
CA ASP A 1093 26.57 -14.81 19.95
C ASP A 1093 27.82 -15.56 20.44
N HIS A 1094 29.03 -15.15 19.98
CA HIS A 1094 30.30 -15.78 20.36
C HIS A 1094 31.10 -15.00 21.42
N ALA A 1095 30.85 -13.69 21.58
CA ALA A 1095 31.51 -12.86 22.60
C ALA A 1095 30.99 -13.12 24.03
N THR A 1096 29.75 -13.62 24.16
CA THR A 1096 29.15 -13.97 25.45
C THR A 1096 29.74 -15.24 26.06
N ASP A 1097 30.22 -16.18 25.24
CA ASP A 1097 30.88 -17.41 25.71
C ASP A 1097 32.30 -17.15 26.25
N GLU A 1098 33.06 -16.18 25.73
CA GLU A 1098 34.38 -15.82 26.31
C GLU A 1098 34.27 -15.02 27.62
N ALA A 1099 33.19 -14.25 27.81
CA ALA A 1099 32.95 -13.50 29.05
C ALA A 1099 32.53 -14.41 30.22
N ASN A 1100 31.80 -15.50 29.94
CA ASN A 1100 31.48 -16.52 30.97
C ASN A 1100 32.63 -17.49 31.21
N GLY A 1101 33.58 -17.63 30.27
CA GLY A 1101 34.80 -18.43 30.43
C GLY A 1101 35.91 -17.77 31.25
N SER A 1102 35.73 -16.54 31.73
CA SER A 1102 36.70 -15.81 32.57
C SER A 1102 36.28 -15.67 34.05
N ILE A 1103 35.24 -16.40 34.49
CA ILE A 1103 34.90 -16.61 35.91
C ILE A 1103 34.96 -18.12 36.27
N SER A 1104 35.88 -18.87 35.65
CA SER A 1104 36.29 -20.20 36.12
C SER A 1104 37.78 -20.29 36.38
#